data_AF-A0A7V6HG63-F1
#
_entry.id   AF-A0A7V6HG63-F1
#
_cell.length_a   1.000
_cell.length_b   1.000
_cell.length_c   1.000
_cell.angle_alpha   90.00
_cell.angle_beta   90.00
_cell.angle_gamma   90.00
#
_symmetry.space_group_name_H-M   'P 1'
#
loop_
_entity.id
_entity.type
_entity.pdbx_description
1 polymer ?
#
loop_
_entity_poly.entity_id
_entity_poly.type
_entity_poly.pdbx_seq_one_letter_code
_entity_poly.pdbx_strand_id
1 'polypeptide(L)'
;MRKRWGVFFAGLGCACCMSSVRAALVEKALEGPMRDTPEFVYCTRARYDDGHWYANIGHYCDDVAKKAYAGNGQPDAGVLYRYNLKTRQNSVIFDACGGSIRDPHVDYDGRTILFSYRPAGTDHYHLYEIQSDGSGLRQITDGPWDDYEACRLPDGDILFITTRCKRWVGCWYTQVGTMYRCRPDGSDMQCVSANIEHDNTPAVLPDGRILYTRWEYIDRSQVEYHHLWTMNPDGTGVNVYFGNMHSWIVMIDALPIPGTQEVIASFSPGHGVNEHEGFATLVSQKQGPDEKEAAVRIKHTGRIRDPFPVTRDLFLVAKGKSIAFLTRDGKEETILTDPATPVHEPRVLRPRPREPVIPSRVVSGKPTGQFILIDVYQGRNMEGVKRGDIKKLLVIEPLPKPVNFSGGMDLTSWLGTFNLERVLGIVPVEEDGSASFLAPAGRPLFFVALDANDLSVKRMHSFADLMPGETFTCIGCHETRSSAADARRDQPTPLALKRPPSVIQPFEGFPDVPDFQRDIQPILDRHCVTCHNPQKRAGTLNLAAALAPRFSNAYVALLARQQVADGANGLGNRPPRTIGSSASPLLARLSGDHHNVKVSPREWRMVWLWIEAAAPYAGSYAAVRNTEEQRYYGHAGNKIFGECRDVFKRRCVECHKNTEEQNISGFPLNWGLRRDKEKKKLGRPTGNHERIVLPNDPARFYDSGVLVDYTRPTCSSLLLAPLAKSAGGVGRCSREVFKDTDDPDYKKILASIESGKKLYDARPPWGAPGWRPNPQYVREMKRFGILPSDFDPEKDTLDPFATDQAYWRSLWPVQ
;
A
#
# COMPACT_ATOMS: atom_id res chain seq x y z
N MET A 1 58.28 -5.32 -55.18
CA MET A 1 58.08 -6.52 -56.01
C MET A 1 56.62 -6.59 -56.45
N ARG A 2 56.38 -6.87 -57.76
CA ARG A 2 55.10 -7.17 -58.46
C ARG A 2 54.06 -6.02 -58.53
N LYS A 3 54.02 -5.26 -59.65
CA LYS A 3 53.24 -5.46 -60.91
C LYS A 3 51.71 -5.50 -60.64
N ARG A 4 50.88 -4.46 -60.86
CA ARG A 4 50.57 -3.51 -61.97
C ARG A 4 49.44 -4.03 -62.90
N TRP A 5 48.57 -3.09 -63.33
CA TRP A 5 47.48 -3.12 -64.34
C TRP A 5 46.08 -3.52 -63.82
N GLY A 6 44.97 -2.80 -64.04
CA GLY A 6 44.69 -1.54 -64.76
C GLY A 6 43.30 -1.59 -65.43
N VAL A 7 42.64 -0.42 -65.49
CA VAL A 7 41.63 0.08 -66.49
C VAL A 7 40.19 0.39 -65.99
N PHE A 8 39.83 1.66 -66.25
CA PHE A 8 38.59 2.45 -66.11
C PHE A 8 37.50 2.08 -67.15
N PHE A 9 36.19 2.36 -67.00
CA PHE A 9 35.54 3.67 -67.23
C PHE A 9 34.02 3.70 -66.86
N ALA A 10 33.59 4.89 -66.41
CA ALA A 10 32.31 5.61 -66.58
C ALA A 10 30.91 4.94 -66.42
N GLY A 11 30.21 5.39 -65.37
CA GLY A 11 28.98 6.20 -65.46
C GLY A 11 27.74 5.66 -66.16
N LEU A 12 26.69 5.37 -65.40
CA LEU A 12 25.29 5.59 -65.79
C LEU A 12 24.40 5.62 -64.55
N GLY A 13 23.61 6.68 -64.43
CA GLY A 13 22.61 6.84 -63.38
C GLY A 13 21.57 5.73 -63.45
N CYS A 14 21.21 5.19 -62.29
CA CYS A 14 20.01 4.38 -62.14
C CYS A 14 19.25 4.94 -60.94
N ALA A 15 18.21 5.70 -61.24
CA ALA A 15 17.16 6.03 -60.30
C ALA A 15 16.50 4.71 -59.88
N CYS A 16 17.00 4.09 -58.81
CA CYS A 16 16.28 3.04 -58.14
C CYS A 16 15.15 3.69 -57.36
N CYS A 17 13.96 3.65 -57.95
CA CYS A 17 12.70 3.72 -57.26
C CYS A 17 12.75 2.76 -56.06
N MET A 18 13.05 3.28 -54.87
CA MET A 18 12.66 2.62 -53.63
C MET A 18 11.14 2.72 -53.56
N SER A 19 10.46 1.70 -54.07
CA SER A 19 9.07 1.46 -53.72
C SER A 19 9.03 1.24 -52.21
N SER A 20 8.62 2.27 -51.49
CA SER A 20 8.32 2.18 -50.07
C SER A 20 7.21 1.14 -49.92
N VAL A 21 7.54 -0.06 -49.44
CA VAL A 21 6.52 -0.96 -48.89
C VAL A 21 5.91 -0.20 -47.71
N ARG A 22 4.76 0.42 -47.93
CA ARG A 22 3.99 1.03 -46.85
C ARG A 22 3.65 -0.08 -45.87
N ALA A 23 3.91 0.17 -44.59
CA ALA A 23 3.67 -0.81 -43.55
C ALA A 23 2.14 -0.96 -43.34
N ALA A 24 1.68 -2.20 -43.19
CA ALA A 24 0.31 -2.61 -43.48
C ALA A 24 -0.73 -2.14 -42.45
N LEU A 25 -0.35 -1.89 -41.20
CA LEU A 25 -1.24 -1.37 -40.15
C LEU A 25 -1.42 0.14 -40.26
N VAL A 26 -0.36 0.90 -40.57
CA VAL A 26 -0.48 2.36 -40.82
C VAL A 26 -1.39 2.61 -42.02
N GLU A 27 -1.26 1.83 -43.10
CA GLU A 27 -2.13 1.96 -44.27
C GLU A 27 -3.60 1.68 -43.91
N LYS A 28 -3.88 0.56 -43.22
CA LYS A 28 -5.24 0.25 -42.72
C LYS A 28 -5.81 1.32 -41.80
N ALA A 29 -4.98 1.91 -40.94
CA ALA A 29 -5.42 3.00 -40.07
C ALA A 29 -5.82 4.23 -40.89
N LEU A 30 -5.03 4.60 -41.91
CA LEU A 30 -5.27 5.74 -42.79
C LEU A 30 -6.43 5.52 -43.78
N GLU A 31 -6.73 4.28 -44.15
CA GLU A 31 -7.90 3.94 -44.96
C GLU A 31 -9.19 3.81 -44.14
N GLY A 32 -9.05 3.53 -42.84
CA GLY A 32 -10.17 3.31 -41.93
C GLY A 32 -10.23 4.33 -40.77
N PRO A 33 -9.94 3.90 -39.53
CA PRO A 33 -10.32 4.64 -38.32
C PRO A 33 -9.59 5.97 -38.09
N MET A 34 -8.51 6.23 -38.82
CA MET A 34 -7.71 7.47 -38.75
C MET A 34 -7.65 8.18 -40.12
N ARG A 35 -8.60 7.90 -41.02
CA ARG A 35 -8.70 8.55 -42.33
C ARG A 35 -8.89 10.06 -42.22
N ASP A 36 -9.85 10.47 -41.39
CA ASP A 36 -10.26 11.87 -41.23
C ASP A 36 -9.48 12.58 -40.12
N THR A 37 -9.02 11.83 -39.11
CA THR A 37 -8.19 12.32 -37.99
C THR A 37 -6.87 11.53 -37.93
N PRO A 38 -5.92 11.79 -38.86
CA PRO A 38 -4.67 11.04 -38.98
C PRO A 38 -3.61 11.45 -37.94
N GLU A 39 -4.00 12.12 -36.87
CA GLU A 39 -3.08 12.76 -35.93
C GLU A 39 -3.29 12.24 -34.51
N PHE A 40 -2.20 12.16 -33.76
CA PHE A 40 -2.21 11.89 -32.33
C PHE A 40 -1.16 12.75 -31.64
N VAL A 41 -1.34 12.96 -30.34
CA VAL A 41 -0.33 13.57 -29.46
C VAL A 41 0.35 12.52 -28.61
N TYR A 42 1.57 12.83 -28.18
CA TYR A 42 2.34 12.04 -27.23
C TYR A 42 3.33 12.97 -26.54
N CYS A 43 3.92 12.55 -25.42
CA CYS A 43 5.01 13.31 -24.81
C CYS A 43 6.31 12.51 -24.69
N THR A 44 7.41 13.24 -24.50
CA THR A 44 8.70 12.68 -24.08
C THR A 44 8.97 13.02 -22.63
N ARG A 45 9.62 12.10 -21.90
CA ARG A 45 9.97 12.28 -20.49
C ARG A 45 11.19 11.42 -20.14
N ALA A 46 12.05 11.91 -19.26
CA ALA A 46 13.13 11.11 -18.68
C ALA A 46 12.58 10.06 -17.71
N ARG A 47 13.39 9.04 -17.42
CA ARG A 47 13.01 7.96 -16.49
C ARG A 47 13.15 8.40 -15.03
N TYR A 48 12.46 7.67 -14.16
CA TYR A 48 12.65 7.72 -12.70
C TYR A 48 13.73 6.72 -12.26
N ASP A 49 14.51 7.06 -11.23
CA ASP A 49 15.51 6.16 -10.64
C ASP A 49 14.87 5.05 -9.77
N ASP A 50 13.71 5.34 -9.17
CA ASP A 50 13.01 4.37 -8.31
C ASP A 50 12.29 3.32 -9.16
N GLY A 51 12.46 2.04 -8.81
CA GLY A 51 11.85 0.94 -9.55
C GLY A 51 10.34 0.80 -9.34
N HIS A 52 9.77 1.44 -8.32
CA HIS A 52 8.34 1.36 -8.02
C HIS A 52 7.51 2.21 -8.98
N TRP A 53 6.38 1.65 -9.42
CA TRP A 53 5.51 2.28 -10.42
C TRP A 53 4.90 3.61 -9.93
N TYR A 54 4.66 3.76 -8.62
CA TYR A 54 4.08 4.96 -7.99
C TYR A 54 5.12 6.00 -7.54
N ALA A 55 6.41 5.66 -7.53
CA ALA A 55 7.47 6.54 -7.05
C ALA A 55 7.90 7.51 -8.15
N ASN A 56 6.96 8.34 -8.60
CA ASN A 56 7.08 9.17 -9.81
C ASN A 56 6.64 10.63 -9.60
N ILE A 57 6.37 11.05 -8.34
CA ILE A 57 5.96 12.40 -7.96
C ILE A 57 6.67 12.88 -6.68
N GLY A 58 6.76 14.19 -6.50
CA GLY A 58 7.30 14.81 -5.29
C GLY A 58 8.74 14.41 -4.95
N HIS A 59 8.97 14.08 -3.68
CA HIS A 59 10.30 13.84 -3.10
C HIS A 59 10.24 12.73 -2.03
N TYR A 60 11.42 12.27 -1.58
CA TYR A 60 11.54 11.25 -0.54
C TYR A 60 11.38 11.86 0.86
N CYS A 61 10.68 11.16 1.76
CA CYS A 61 10.34 11.66 3.10
C CYS A 61 11.57 12.05 3.93
N ASP A 62 12.66 11.28 3.82
CA ASP A 62 13.92 11.56 4.53
C ASP A 62 14.55 12.89 4.08
N ASP A 63 14.48 13.22 2.79
CA ASP A 63 15.23 14.31 2.16
C ASP A 63 14.46 14.93 0.98
N VAL A 64 14.05 16.19 1.16
CA VAL A 64 13.30 16.96 0.16
C VAL A 64 14.11 17.31 -1.09
N ALA A 65 15.45 17.25 -1.01
CA ALA A 65 16.32 17.45 -2.17
C ALA A 65 16.36 16.22 -3.07
N LYS A 66 16.05 15.03 -2.53
CA LYS A 66 15.93 13.80 -3.32
C LYS A 66 14.54 13.73 -3.94
N LYS A 67 14.46 14.09 -5.22
CA LYS A 67 13.21 14.12 -5.99
C LYS A 67 12.88 12.73 -6.54
N ALA A 68 11.59 12.41 -6.63
CA ALA A 68 11.09 11.15 -7.20
C ALA A 68 10.42 11.34 -8.57
N TYR A 69 10.13 12.58 -8.98
CA TYR A 69 9.63 12.88 -10.32
C TYR A 69 10.71 12.75 -11.42
N ALA A 70 10.28 12.84 -12.67
CA ALA A 70 11.12 12.62 -13.85
C ALA A 70 12.34 13.55 -13.88
N GLY A 71 13.49 12.97 -14.26
CA GLY A 71 14.79 13.64 -14.20
C GLY A 71 15.44 13.63 -12.80
N ASN A 72 14.75 13.14 -11.77
CA ASN A 72 15.28 12.97 -10.40
C ASN A 72 15.93 14.26 -9.85
N GLY A 73 15.31 15.41 -10.11
CA GLY A 73 15.79 16.73 -9.71
C GLY A 73 16.71 17.42 -10.73
N GLN A 74 17.08 16.75 -11.81
CA GLN A 74 17.78 17.35 -12.97
C GLN A 74 16.77 17.87 -14.01
N PRO A 75 17.21 18.75 -14.95
CA PRO A 75 16.40 19.12 -16.09
C PRO A 75 15.89 17.89 -16.85
N ASP A 76 14.59 17.90 -17.16
CA ASP A 76 13.91 16.83 -17.89
C ASP A 76 13.82 17.17 -19.39
N ALA A 77 13.48 16.18 -20.22
CA ALA A 77 13.29 16.29 -21.66
C ALA A 77 11.78 16.27 -22.02
N GLY A 78 10.99 17.04 -21.26
CA GLY A 78 9.55 17.16 -21.41
C GLY A 78 9.15 17.92 -22.68
N VAL A 79 8.57 17.23 -23.67
CA VAL A 79 8.02 17.89 -24.86
C VAL A 79 6.69 17.22 -25.22
N LEU A 80 5.66 18.04 -25.50
CA LEU A 80 4.38 17.60 -26.04
C LEU A 80 4.41 17.73 -27.57
N TYR A 81 4.27 16.60 -28.25
CA TYR A 81 4.31 16.51 -29.71
C TYR A 81 2.94 16.22 -30.29
N ARG A 82 2.74 16.69 -31.53
CA ARG A 82 1.73 16.21 -32.47
C ARG A 82 2.42 15.40 -33.56
N TYR A 83 1.94 14.19 -33.82
CA TYR A 83 2.39 13.37 -34.95
C TYR A 83 1.29 13.21 -35.98
N ASN A 84 1.64 13.40 -37.25
CA ASN A 84 0.73 13.16 -38.38
C ASN A 84 1.10 11.86 -39.12
N LEU A 85 0.21 10.87 -39.09
CA LEU A 85 0.43 9.55 -39.71
C LEU A 85 0.59 9.61 -41.23
N LYS A 86 -0.05 10.57 -41.92
CA LYS A 86 0.01 10.69 -43.38
C LYS A 86 1.36 11.24 -43.83
N THR A 87 1.83 12.30 -43.19
CA THR A 87 3.11 12.96 -43.54
C THR A 87 4.31 12.35 -42.83
N ARG A 88 4.07 11.58 -41.76
CA ARG A 88 5.08 11.02 -40.84
C ARG A 88 5.95 12.08 -40.18
N GLN A 89 5.37 13.24 -39.89
CA GLN A 89 6.06 14.38 -39.29
C GLN A 89 5.65 14.59 -37.84
N ASN A 90 6.63 14.95 -37.01
CA ASN A 90 6.45 15.47 -35.67
C ASN A 90 6.38 17.01 -35.71
N SER A 91 5.45 17.59 -34.94
CA SER A 91 5.39 19.02 -34.64
C SER A 91 5.40 19.21 -33.13
N VAL A 92 6.17 20.18 -32.64
CA VAL A 92 6.16 20.55 -31.22
C VAL A 92 4.89 21.37 -30.95
N ILE A 93 4.06 20.92 -30.00
CA ILE A 93 2.97 21.72 -29.45
C ILE A 93 3.52 22.61 -28.32
N PHE A 94 4.29 22.01 -27.42
CA PHE A 94 4.86 22.71 -26.26
C PHE A 94 6.16 22.05 -25.80
N ASP A 95 7.20 22.85 -25.59
CA ASP A 95 8.50 22.42 -25.05
C ASP A 95 8.62 22.93 -23.60
N ALA A 96 8.84 22.00 -22.65
CA ALA A 96 8.95 22.34 -21.24
C ALA A 96 10.28 22.99 -20.85
N CYS A 97 11.26 23.02 -21.77
CA CYS A 97 12.56 23.68 -21.63
C CYS A 97 13.31 23.27 -20.34
N GLY A 98 13.45 21.97 -20.09
CA GLY A 98 14.02 21.41 -18.85
C GLY A 98 12.99 21.08 -17.77
N GLY A 99 11.74 21.46 -17.97
CA GLY A 99 10.60 20.98 -17.20
C GLY A 99 10.09 19.63 -17.69
N SER A 100 9.01 19.16 -17.09
CA SER A 100 8.43 17.83 -17.35
C SER A 100 6.97 17.90 -17.76
N ILE A 101 6.57 17.10 -18.74
CA ILE A 101 5.18 16.97 -19.22
C ILE A 101 4.75 15.52 -19.08
N ARG A 102 3.52 15.31 -18.60
CA ARG A 102 2.90 13.99 -18.50
C ARG A 102 1.38 14.05 -18.60
N ASP A 103 0.81 12.87 -18.81
CA ASP A 103 -0.60 12.52 -18.84
C ASP A 103 -1.46 13.38 -19.80
N PRO A 104 -1.08 13.56 -21.09
CA PRO A 104 -1.95 14.24 -22.03
C PRO A 104 -3.30 13.51 -22.15
N HIS A 105 -4.37 14.29 -22.15
CA HIS A 105 -5.75 13.89 -22.30
C HIS A 105 -6.42 14.79 -23.33
N VAL A 106 -6.91 14.19 -24.42
CA VAL A 106 -7.64 14.92 -25.48
C VAL A 106 -9.10 15.05 -25.07
N ASP A 107 -9.56 16.30 -24.97
CA ASP A 107 -10.93 16.64 -24.57
C ASP A 107 -11.96 16.24 -25.66
N TYR A 108 -13.25 16.37 -25.35
CA TYR A 108 -14.38 15.97 -26.21
C TYR A 108 -14.37 16.62 -27.59
N ASP A 109 -13.85 17.83 -27.72
CA ASP A 109 -13.74 18.58 -28.98
C ASP A 109 -12.67 18.01 -29.94
N GLY A 110 -11.79 17.13 -29.44
CA GLY A 110 -10.69 16.56 -30.21
C GLY A 110 -9.50 17.50 -30.45
N ARG A 111 -9.48 18.68 -29.84
CA ARG A 111 -8.47 19.73 -30.07
C ARG A 111 -7.89 20.31 -28.80
N THR A 112 -8.66 20.40 -27.73
CA THR A 112 -8.17 20.81 -26.42
C THR A 112 -7.44 19.64 -25.75
N ILE A 113 -6.26 19.92 -25.19
CA ILE A 113 -5.41 18.93 -24.51
C ILE A 113 -5.25 19.38 -23.07
N LEU A 114 -5.75 18.58 -22.14
CA LEU A 114 -5.46 18.66 -20.71
C LEU A 114 -4.19 17.85 -20.43
N PHE A 115 -3.26 18.37 -19.63
CA PHE A 115 -2.02 17.67 -19.29
C PHE A 115 -1.42 18.18 -17.98
N SER A 116 -0.52 17.40 -17.41
CA SER A 116 0.23 17.75 -16.20
C SER A 116 1.59 18.33 -16.60
N TYR A 117 1.93 19.51 -16.08
CA TYR A 117 3.17 20.20 -16.40
C TYR A 117 3.86 20.70 -15.15
N ARG A 118 5.16 20.38 -15.06
CA ARG A 118 6.10 20.91 -14.06
C ARG A 118 7.10 21.81 -14.76
N PRO A 119 7.04 23.14 -14.57
CA PRO A 119 8.02 24.07 -15.13
C PRO A 119 9.47 23.78 -14.68
N ALA A 120 10.43 24.13 -15.54
CA ALA A 120 11.85 24.00 -15.22
C ALA A 120 12.19 24.77 -13.92
N GLY A 121 12.99 24.16 -13.05
CA GLY A 121 13.37 24.76 -11.76
C GLY A 121 12.27 24.75 -10.69
N THR A 122 11.14 24.07 -10.93
CA THR A 122 10.06 23.89 -9.95
C THR A 122 9.87 22.42 -9.57
N ASP A 123 9.16 22.21 -8.47
CA ASP A 123 9.04 20.90 -7.81
C ASP A 123 7.70 20.20 -8.04
N HIS A 124 6.69 20.88 -8.61
CA HIS A 124 5.31 20.39 -8.62
C HIS A 124 4.69 20.36 -10.02
N TYR A 125 3.99 19.27 -10.33
CA TYR A 125 3.10 19.23 -11.48
C TYR A 125 1.80 19.98 -11.18
N HIS A 126 1.34 20.77 -12.14
CA HIS A 126 -0.01 21.35 -12.14
C HIS A 126 -0.74 20.99 -13.42
N LEU A 127 -2.07 21.11 -13.40
CA LEU A 127 -2.89 20.87 -14.57
C LEU A 127 -2.90 22.09 -15.48
N TYR A 128 -2.76 21.84 -16.78
CA TYR A 128 -2.80 22.84 -17.84
C TYR A 128 -3.69 22.37 -18.98
N GLU A 129 -4.25 23.34 -19.70
CA GLU A 129 -4.90 23.14 -20.99
C GLU A 129 -4.12 23.86 -22.09
N ILE A 130 -4.09 23.28 -23.28
CA ILE A 130 -3.54 23.89 -24.49
C ILE A 130 -4.32 23.40 -25.72
N GLN A 131 -4.37 24.19 -26.77
CA GLN A 131 -4.93 23.77 -28.05
C GLN A 131 -3.93 22.91 -28.84
N SER A 132 -4.41 22.02 -29.69
CA SER A 132 -3.58 21.11 -30.49
C SER A 132 -2.69 21.80 -31.54
N ASP A 133 -2.85 23.11 -31.73
CA ASP A 133 -1.97 23.98 -32.52
C ASP A 133 -0.89 24.72 -31.69
N GLY A 134 -0.88 24.53 -30.37
CA GLY A 134 0.05 25.17 -29.42
C GLY A 134 -0.46 26.49 -28.85
N SER A 135 -1.62 26.98 -29.26
CA SER A 135 -2.20 28.22 -28.73
C SER A 135 -2.95 27.99 -27.40
N GLY A 136 -3.19 29.08 -26.67
CA GLY A 136 -4.12 29.07 -25.54
C GLY A 136 -3.65 28.29 -24.30
N LEU A 137 -2.34 28.18 -24.07
CA LEU A 137 -1.81 27.56 -22.84
C LEU A 137 -2.38 28.26 -21.59
N ARG A 138 -3.02 27.49 -20.71
CA ARG A 138 -3.67 27.98 -19.50
C ARG A 138 -3.42 27.04 -18.32
N GLN A 139 -2.94 27.57 -17.20
CA GLN A 139 -2.84 26.85 -15.94
C GLN A 139 -4.21 26.75 -15.25
N ILE A 140 -4.49 25.60 -14.63
CA ILE A 140 -5.77 25.29 -13.96
C ILE A 140 -5.58 25.16 -12.45
N THR A 141 -4.52 24.48 -12.01
CA THR A 141 -4.26 24.25 -10.57
C THR A 141 -2.97 24.91 -10.12
N ASP A 142 -2.82 25.14 -8.82
CA ASP A 142 -1.64 25.75 -8.21
C ASP A 142 -1.34 25.19 -6.80
N GLY A 143 -0.25 25.68 -6.20
CA GLY A 143 0.13 25.41 -4.81
C GLY A 143 1.23 24.36 -4.64
N PRO A 144 1.55 23.95 -3.39
CA PRO A 144 2.69 23.07 -3.10
C PRO A 144 2.34 21.57 -3.24
N TRP A 145 1.61 21.22 -4.30
CA TRP A 145 1.05 19.89 -4.53
C TRP A 145 1.26 19.45 -5.97
N ASP A 146 1.47 18.15 -6.16
CA ASP A 146 1.55 17.54 -7.48
C ASP A 146 0.14 17.15 -7.93
N ASP A 147 -0.27 17.64 -9.10
CA ASP A 147 -1.55 17.38 -9.75
C ASP A 147 -1.32 16.74 -11.11
N TYR A 148 -1.88 15.55 -11.30
CA TYR A 148 -1.53 14.69 -12.42
C TYR A 148 -2.64 13.70 -12.80
N GLU A 149 -2.45 12.97 -13.90
CA GLU A 149 -3.36 11.91 -14.38
C GLU A 149 -4.82 12.38 -14.51
N ALA A 150 -5.02 13.55 -15.12
CA ALA A 150 -6.35 14.17 -15.21
C ALA A 150 -7.18 13.62 -16.39
N CYS A 151 -8.51 13.64 -16.21
CA CYS A 151 -9.48 13.38 -17.28
C CYS A 151 -10.66 14.35 -17.19
N ARG A 152 -11.25 14.68 -18.36
CA ARG A 152 -12.48 15.48 -18.43
C ARG A 152 -13.70 14.62 -18.11
N LEU A 153 -14.56 15.12 -17.21
CA LEU A 153 -15.85 14.54 -16.89
C LEU A 153 -16.95 14.97 -17.89
N PRO A 154 -18.02 14.16 -18.06
CA PRO A 154 -19.09 14.48 -19.00
C PRO A 154 -19.83 15.80 -18.73
N ASP A 155 -19.83 16.28 -17.49
CA ASP A 155 -20.42 17.57 -17.09
C ASP A 155 -19.47 18.77 -17.27
N GLY A 156 -18.23 18.53 -17.69
CA GLY A 156 -17.22 19.56 -17.94
C GLY A 156 -16.18 19.69 -16.83
N ASP A 157 -16.43 19.18 -15.64
CA ASP A 157 -15.47 19.24 -14.53
C ASP A 157 -14.23 18.36 -14.83
N ILE A 158 -13.19 18.54 -14.03
CA ILE A 158 -11.92 17.81 -14.14
C ILE A 158 -11.78 16.88 -12.96
N LEU A 159 -11.44 15.63 -13.23
CA LEU A 159 -11.08 14.62 -12.24
C LEU A 159 -9.59 14.29 -12.39
N PHE A 160 -8.84 14.24 -11.29
CA PHE A 160 -7.39 14.08 -11.33
C PHE A 160 -6.83 13.51 -10.02
N ILE A 161 -5.56 13.11 -10.04
CA ILE A 161 -4.82 12.61 -8.88
C ILE A 161 -3.97 13.72 -8.28
N THR A 162 -3.94 13.83 -6.95
CA THR A 162 -3.15 14.87 -6.28
C THR A 162 -2.59 14.48 -4.92
N THR A 163 -1.43 15.04 -4.55
CA THR A 163 -0.82 14.89 -3.22
C THR A 163 -1.44 15.79 -2.15
N ARG A 164 -2.49 16.56 -2.48
CA ARG A 164 -3.31 17.33 -1.50
C ARG A 164 -3.95 16.47 -0.41
N CYS A 165 -3.95 15.15 -0.58
CA CYS A 165 -4.39 14.21 0.45
C CYS A 165 -3.50 14.18 1.69
N LYS A 166 -2.27 14.72 1.62
CA LYS A 166 -1.29 14.86 2.73
C LYS A 166 -0.83 13.53 3.32
N ARG A 167 -0.46 12.54 2.51
CA ARG A 167 -0.15 11.17 2.97
C ARG A 167 1.14 10.64 2.33
N TRP A 168 1.77 9.69 3.01
CA TRP A 168 2.94 8.95 2.53
C TRP A 168 2.61 7.46 2.41
N VAL A 169 3.27 6.79 1.47
CA VAL A 169 3.03 5.37 1.19
C VAL A 169 3.32 4.54 2.44
N GLY A 170 2.38 3.67 2.82
CA GLY A 170 2.46 2.86 4.05
C GLY A 170 3.73 2.00 4.16
N CYS A 171 4.30 1.64 3.01
CA CYS A 171 5.48 0.78 2.87
C CYS A 171 6.58 1.34 1.95
N TRP A 172 6.63 2.66 1.71
CA TRP A 172 7.72 3.29 0.95
C TRP A 172 7.93 4.76 1.31
N TYR A 173 8.93 5.40 0.71
CA TYR A 173 9.43 6.71 1.12
C TYR A 173 8.78 7.88 0.39
N THR A 174 7.81 7.64 -0.50
CA THR A 174 7.24 8.64 -1.40
C THR A 174 5.82 9.05 -1.00
N GLN A 175 5.38 10.19 -1.50
CA GLN A 175 4.04 10.71 -1.24
C GLN A 175 2.96 9.88 -1.96
N VAL A 176 1.76 9.91 -1.42
CA VAL A 176 0.55 9.30 -2.00
C VAL A 176 -0.22 10.35 -2.80
N GLY A 177 -0.82 9.93 -3.91
CA GLY A 177 -1.84 10.70 -4.62
C GLY A 177 -3.20 10.01 -4.55
N THR A 178 -4.26 10.78 -4.30
CA THR A 178 -5.65 10.30 -4.36
C THR A 178 -6.49 11.19 -5.25
N MET A 179 -7.72 10.75 -5.52
CA MET A 179 -8.59 11.39 -6.51
C MET A 179 -9.33 12.63 -5.99
N TYR A 180 -9.26 13.70 -6.78
CA TYR A 180 -9.96 14.98 -6.55
C TYR A 180 -10.68 15.42 -7.81
N ARG A 181 -11.68 16.28 -7.61
CA ARG A 181 -12.49 16.91 -8.66
C ARG A 181 -12.44 18.43 -8.50
N CYS A 182 -12.43 19.17 -9.60
CA CYS A 182 -12.59 20.62 -9.62
C CYS A 182 -13.33 21.11 -10.88
N ARG A 183 -13.74 22.37 -10.86
CA ARG A 183 -14.25 23.07 -12.05
C ARG A 183 -13.15 23.28 -13.10
N PRO A 184 -13.50 23.56 -14.37
CA PRO A 184 -12.51 23.84 -15.43
C PRO A 184 -11.53 24.99 -15.12
N ASP A 185 -11.90 25.91 -14.24
CA ASP A 185 -11.07 27.03 -13.80
C ASP A 185 -10.22 26.72 -12.56
N GLY A 186 -10.29 25.49 -12.03
CA GLY A 186 -9.57 25.05 -10.83
C GLY A 186 -10.31 25.31 -9.51
N SER A 187 -11.47 25.97 -9.54
CA SER A 187 -12.28 26.22 -8.34
C SER A 187 -13.06 24.98 -7.88
N ASP A 188 -13.66 25.05 -6.69
CA ASP A 188 -14.48 23.98 -6.10
C ASP A 188 -13.73 22.64 -5.97
N MET A 189 -12.54 22.69 -5.36
CA MET A 189 -11.67 21.53 -5.15
C MET A 189 -12.30 20.55 -4.14
N GLN A 190 -12.62 19.35 -4.58
CA GLN A 190 -13.31 18.32 -3.78
C GLN A 190 -12.54 17.00 -3.79
N CYS A 191 -12.29 16.45 -2.60
CA CYS A 191 -11.77 15.09 -2.49
C CYS A 191 -12.91 14.09 -2.74
N VAL A 192 -12.70 13.13 -3.63
CA VAL A 192 -13.70 12.11 -4.00
C VAL A 192 -13.25 10.68 -3.70
N SER A 193 -12.12 10.53 -3.00
CA SER A 193 -11.59 9.23 -2.59
C SER A 193 -11.12 9.26 -1.15
N ALA A 194 -11.54 8.26 -0.37
CA ALA A 194 -11.07 8.06 0.99
C ALA A 194 -9.78 7.22 1.08
N ASN A 195 -9.16 6.83 -0.04
CA ASN A 195 -8.05 5.89 -0.06
C ASN A 195 -6.82 6.37 0.72
N ILE A 196 -6.22 5.52 1.53
CA ILE A 196 -5.02 5.84 2.33
C ILE A 196 -3.71 5.52 1.60
N GLU A 197 -3.80 4.76 0.51
CA GLU A 197 -2.72 4.51 -0.43
C GLU A 197 -3.06 5.19 -1.77
N HIS A 198 -2.49 4.72 -2.88
CA HIS A 198 -2.64 5.36 -4.19
C HIS A 198 -3.93 5.01 -4.93
N ASP A 199 -4.51 6.04 -5.57
CA ASP A 199 -5.38 5.91 -6.74
C ASP A 199 -4.62 6.39 -7.98
N ASN A 200 -4.85 5.76 -9.14
CA ASN A 200 -4.16 6.10 -10.38
C ASN A 200 -5.00 5.95 -11.64
N THR A 201 -4.61 6.72 -12.65
CA THR A 201 -5.02 6.61 -14.05
C THR A 201 -6.55 6.54 -14.23
N PRO A 202 -7.32 7.53 -13.73
CA PRO A 202 -8.77 7.54 -13.87
C PRO A 202 -9.18 7.72 -15.35
N ALA A 203 -10.25 7.03 -15.73
CA ALA A 203 -10.87 7.13 -17.05
C ALA A 203 -12.39 7.02 -16.95
N VAL A 204 -13.11 7.77 -17.78
CA VAL A 204 -14.58 7.72 -17.83
C VAL A 204 -15.03 6.51 -18.65
N LEU A 205 -15.80 5.61 -18.05
CA LEU A 205 -16.45 4.49 -18.71
C LEU A 205 -17.64 4.96 -19.57
N PRO A 206 -18.07 4.19 -20.59
CA PRO A 206 -19.19 4.56 -21.45
C PRO A 206 -20.53 4.81 -20.72
N ASP A 207 -20.69 4.32 -19.49
CA ASP A 207 -21.86 4.54 -18.64
C ASP A 207 -21.74 5.76 -17.70
N GLY A 208 -20.64 6.53 -17.82
CA GLY A 208 -20.38 7.72 -17.02
C GLY A 208 -19.66 7.45 -15.69
N ARG A 209 -19.46 6.19 -15.29
CA ARG A 209 -18.66 5.86 -14.10
C ARG A 209 -17.18 6.08 -14.37
N ILE A 210 -16.39 6.18 -13.31
CA ILE A 210 -14.93 6.25 -13.38
C ILE A 210 -14.36 4.84 -13.23
N LEU A 211 -13.40 4.48 -14.07
CA LEU A 211 -12.51 3.34 -13.95
C LEU A 211 -11.15 3.85 -13.47
N TYR A 212 -10.52 3.16 -12.51
CA TYR A 212 -9.22 3.57 -12.00
C TYR A 212 -8.49 2.39 -11.35
N THR A 213 -7.20 2.56 -11.10
CA THR A 213 -6.42 1.63 -10.28
C THR A 213 -6.49 2.08 -8.83
N ARG A 214 -6.77 1.14 -7.93
CA ARG A 214 -6.73 1.37 -6.48
C ARG A 214 -5.73 0.41 -5.86
N TRP A 215 -4.74 0.97 -5.16
CA TRP A 215 -3.92 0.22 -4.24
C TRP A 215 -4.61 0.18 -2.88
N GLU A 216 -4.84 -1.01 -2.32
CA GLU A 216 -5.35 -1.17 -0.96
C GLU A 216 -4.99 -2.54 -0.37
N TYR A 217 -4.66 -2.55 0.93
CA TYR A 217 -4.25 -3.77 1.62
C TYR A 217 -4.60 -3.78 3.12
N ILE A 218 -5.85 -4.14 3.44
CA ILE A 218 -6.25 -4.39 4.83
C ILE A 218 -6.02 -5.84 5.20
N ASP A 219 -5.22 -6.09 6.25
CA ASP A 219 -4.86 -7.42 6.75
C ASP A 219 -4.33 -8.40 5.68
N ARG A 220 -3.75 -7.84 4.63
CA ARG A 220 -3.24 -8.56 3.46
C ARG A 220 -2.01 -7.88 2.88
N SER A 221 -1.39 -8.53 1.92
CA SER A 221 -0.08 -8.12 1.43
C SER A 221 -0.12 -6.80 0.66
N GLN A 222 0.70 -5.87 1.09
CA GLN A 222 0.92 -4.57 0.47
C GLN A 222 1.39 -4.66 -0.98
N VAL A 223 2.17 -5.67 -1.35
CA VAL A 223 2.76 -5.74 -2.71
C VAL A 223 1.88 -6.45 -3.74
N GLU A 224 0.78 -7.07 -3.31
CA GLU A 224 0.06 -8.05 -4.11
C GLU A 224 -1.25 -7.55 -4.71
N TYR A 225 -1.76 -6.39 -4.26
CA TYR A 225 -3.14 -5.96 -4.53
C TYR A 225 -3.22 -4.53 -5.09
N HIS A 226 -3.14 -4.39 -6.42
CA HIS A 226 -3.23 -3.12 -7.13
C HIS A 226 -4.12 -3.29 -8.36
N HIS A 227 -5.42 -3.09 -8.19
CA HIS A 227 -6.41 -3.65 -9.10
C HIS A 227 -7.36 -2.59 -9.62
N LEU A 228 -8.26 -3.00 -10.52
CA LEU A 228 -9.20 -2.09 -11.17
C LEU A 228 -10.45 -1.92 -10.31
N TRP A 229 -10.85 -0.68 -10.10
CA TRP A 229 -12.02 -0.25 -9.35
C TRP A 229 -12.84 0.73 -10.16
N THR A 230 -14.06 0.96 -9.68
CA THR A 230 -14.97 1.94 -10.25
C THR A 230 -15.68 2.75 -9.17
N MET A 231 -16.05 3.98 -9.49
CA MET A 231 -16.87 4.87 -8.66
C MET A 231 -17.73 5.78 -9.56
N ASN A 232 -18.71 6.47 -8.98
CA ASN A 232 -19.35 7.60 -9.66
C ASN A 232 -18.42 8.83 -9.62
N PRO A 233 -18.60 9.82 -10.52
CA PRO A 233 -17.77 11.04 -10.55
C PRO A 233 -17.82 11.93 -9.30
N ASP A 234 -18.69 11.64 -8.34
CA ASP A 234 -18.81 12.34 -7.06
C ASP A 234 -18.19 11.56 -5.88
N GLY A 235 -17.53 10.43 -6.16
CA GLY A 235 -16.92 9.55 -5.16
C GLY A 235 -17.86 8.46 -4.61
N THR A 236 -19.16 8.50 -4.92
CA THR A 236 -20.10 7.48 -4.44
C THR A 236 -20.00 6.17 -5.21
N GLY A 237 -20.53 5.08 -4.65
CA GLY A 237 -20.71 3.81 -5.36
C GLY A 237 -19.41 3.09 -5.69
N VAL A 238 -18.38 3.27 -4.86
CA VAL A 238 -17.09 2.60 -5.01
C VAL A 238 -17.26 1.08 -5.05
N ASN A 239 -16.74 0.44 -6.10
CA ASN A 239 -16.85 -1.00 -6.29
C ASN A 239 -15.67 -1.58 -7.06
N VAL A 240 -15.42 -2.88 -6.90
CA VAL A 240 -14.36 -3.58 -7.63
C VAL A 240 -14.76 -3.69 -9.09
N TYR A 241 -13.89 -3.25 -10.01
CA TYR A 241 -14.08 -3.48 -11.43
C TYR A 241 -13.56 -4.87 -11.82
N PHE A 242 -12.33 -5.20 -11.40
CA PHE A 242 -11.72 -6.50 -11.68
C PHE A 242 -10.52 -6.77 -10.76
N GLY A 243 -10.33 -8.04 -10.36
CA GLY A 243 -9.03 -8.54 -9.91
C GLY A 243 -8.74 -8.48 -8.42
N ASN A 244 -9.57 -7.80 -7.59
CA ASN A 244 -9.24 -7.59 -6.16
C ASN A 244 -9.20 -8.85 -5.27
N MET A 245 -9.42 -10.03 -5.85
CA MET A 245 -9.25 -11.35 -5.24
C MET A 245 -7.98 -12.08 -5.64
N HIS A 246 -7.28 -11.59 -6.67
CA HIS A 246 -6.16 -12.28 -7.28
C HIS A 246 -4.89 -11.51 -6.99
N SER A 247 -4.00 -12.08 -6.20
CA SER A 247 -2.70 -11.47 -5.90
C SER A 247 -1.74 -11.48 -7.11
N TRP A 248 -0.58 -10.82 -6.96
CA TRP A 248 0.59 -10.85 -7.85
C TRP A 248 0.51 -10.04 -9.14
N ILE A 249 -0.41 -9.09 -9.22
CA ILE A 249 -0.56 -8.30 -10.43
C ILE A 249 -0.90 -6.84 -10.13
N VAL A 250 -0.22 -5.94 -10.84
CA VAL A 250 -0.58 -4.53 -10.87
C VAL A 250 -1.31 -4.28 -12.18
N MET A 251 -2.56 -3.84 -12.10
CA MET A 251 -3.40 -3.49 -13.24
C MET A 251 -3.48 -1.97 -13.31
N ILE A 252 -2.94 -1.36 -14.37
CA ILE A 252 -2.80 0.11 -14.48
C ILE A 252 -2.95 0.59 -15.92
N ASP A 253 -3.14 1.89 -16.12
CA ASP A 253 -3.39 2.54 -17.43
C ASP A 253 -4.61 1.95 -18.16
N ALA A 254 -5.69 1.69 -17.42
CA ALA A 254 -6.88 1.06 -17.98
C ALA A 254 -7.76 2.07 -18.73
N LEU A 255 -8.12 1.77 -19.98
CA LEU A 255 -8.99 2.61 -20.81
C LEU A 255 -10.14 1.81 -21.43
N PRO A 256 -11.36 2.38 -21.53
CA PRO A 256 -12.49 1.73 -22.18
C PRO A 256 -12.26 1.58 -23.68
N ILE A 257 -12.64 0.42 -24.23
CA ILE A 257 -12.51 0.14 -25.66
C ILE A 257 -13.77 0.65 -26.39
N PRO A 258 -13.64 1.52 -27.41
CA PRO A 258 -14.78 2.08 -28.12
C PRO A 258 -15.71 1.01 -28.72
N GLY A 259 -17.02 1.17 -28.52
CA GLY A 259 -18.04 0.27 -29.05
C GLY A 259 -18.17 -1.07 -28.32
N THR A 260 -17.51 -1.25 -27.16
CA THR A 260 -17.61 -2.47 -26.35
C THR A 260 -17.82 -2.15 -24.87
N GLN A 261 -17.96 -3.20 -24.04
CA GLN A 261 -17.93 -3.13 -22.57
C GLN A 261 -16.59 -3.64 -22.01
N GLU A 262 -15.56 -3.74 -22.86
CA GLU A 262 -14.23 -4.17 -22.45
C GLU A 262 -13.36 -2.95 -22.16
N VAL A 263 -12.32 -3.16 -21.35
CA VAL A 263 -11.21 -2.21 -21.18
C VAL A 263 -9.92 -2.87 -21.63
N ILE A 264 -8.94 -2.07 -22.01
CA ILE A 264 -7.54 -2.50 -22.15
C ILE A 264 -6.73 -1.89 -21.02
N ALA A 265 -5.81 -2.65 -20.43
CA ALA A 265 -4.93 -2.19 -19.35
C ALA A 265 -3.51 -2.75 -19.52
N SER A 266 -2.55 -2.10 -18.87
CA SER A 266 -1.20 -2.62 -18.64
C SER A 266 -1.22 -3.52 -17.40
N PHE A 267 -1.03 -4.83 -17.60
CA PHE A 267 -0.84 -5.77 -16.50
C PHE A 267 0.66 -5.86 -16.19
N SER A 268 1.09 -5.06 -15.23
CA SER A 268 2.48 -4.96 -14.77
C SER A 268 2.81 -6.09 -13.78
N PRO A 269 3.94 -6.80 -13.95
CA PRO A 269 4.23 -8.01 -13.20
C PRO A 269 4.65 -7.74 -11.75
N GLY A 270 4.29 -8.66 -10.83
CA GLY A 270 4.74 -8.61 -9.43
C GLY A 270 4.17 -7.40 -8.69
N HIS A 271 5.02 -6.65 -7.98
CA HIS A 271 4.67 -5.38 -7.33
C HIS A 271 4.57 -4.20 -8.32
N GLY A 272 4.51 -4.48 -9.62
CA GLY A 272 4.61 -3.49 -10.68
C GLY A 272 6.07 -3.07 -10.90
N VAL A 273 6.30 -2.39 -12.03
CA VAL A 273 7.61 -1.86 -12.40
C VAL A 273 7.48 -0.41 -12.87
N ASN A 274 8.61 0.29 -12.85
CA ASN A 274 8.79 1.66 -13.34
C ASN A 274 8.04 1.94 -14.65
N GLU A 275 7.45 3.14 -14.77
CA GLU A 275 6.72 3.63 -15.96
C GLU A 275 5.53 2.75 -16.38
N HIS A 276 4.89 2.08 -15.42
CA HIS A 276 3.69 1.26 -15.65
C HIS A 276 3.90 0.14 -16.68
N GLU A 277 5.15 -0.27 -16.93
CA GLU A 277 5.47 -1.26 -17.95
C GLU A 277 4.81 -2.60 -17.64
N GLY A 278 4.07 -3.12 -18.60
CA GLY A 278 3.32 -4.37 -18.42
C GLY A 278 2.94 -5.01 -19.74
N PHE A 279 1.91 -5.83 -19.70
CA PHE A 279 1.40 -6.53 -20.87
C PHE A 279 -0.01 -6.05 -21.19
N ALA A 280 -0.25 -5.71 -22.45
CA ALA A 280 -1.57 -5.29 -22.92
C ALA A 280 -2.57 -6.41 -22.67
N THR A 281 -3.57 -6.12 -21.83
CA THR A 281 -4.55 -7.10 -21.38
C THR A 281 -5.96 -6.55 -21.51
N LEU A 282 -6.82 -7.32 -22.16
CA LEU A 282 -8.24 -7.00 -22.34
C LEU A 282 -9.00 -7.52 -21.14
N VAL A 283 -9.87 -6.71 -20.53
CA VAL A 283 -10.66 -7.09 -19.36
C VAL A 283 -12.13 -6.83 -19.62
N SER A 284 -12.97 -7.84 -19.37
CA SER A 284 -14.42 -7.79 -19.50
C SER A 284 -15.09 -7.99 -18.14
N GLN A 285 -16.16 -7.25 -17.85
CA GLN A 285 -16.94 -7.49 -16.63
C GLN A 285 -18.03 -8.56 -16.77
N LYS A 286 -18.25 -9.13 -17.97
CA LYS A 286 -19.41 -9.98 -18.25
C LYS A 286 -19.56 -11.19 -17.32
N GLN A 287 -18.43 -11.74 -16.85
CA GLN A 287 -18.42 -12.93 -15.98
C GLN A 287 -18.34 -12.55 -14.48
N GLY A 288 -18.13 -11.27 -14.17
CA GLY A 288 -17.89 -10.76 -12.83
C GLY A 288 -16.43 -10.37 -12.59
N PRO A 289 -16.16 -9.60 -11.51
CA PRO A 289 -14.84 -9.03 -11.24
C PRO A 289 -13.81 -10.04 -10.74
N ASP A 290 -14.25 -11.24 -10.33
CA ASP A 290 -13.40 -12.25 -9.70
C ASP A 290 -13.06 -13.42 -10.67
N GLU A 291 -13.54 -13.40 -11.92
CA GLU A 291 -13.30 -14.47 -12.91
C GLU A 291 -12.02 -14.25 -13.73
N LYS A 292 -10.99 -15.07 -13.53
CA LYS A 292 -9.65 -14.82 -14.12
C LYS A 292 -9.66 -14.82 -15.65
N GLU A 293 -10.49 -15.67 -16.25
CA GLU A 293 -10.67 -15.83 -17.69
C GLU A 293 -11.24 -14.56 -18.35
N ALA A 294 -11.79 -13.64 -17.56
CA ALA A 294 -12.28 -12.36 -18.05
C ALA A 294 -11.14 -11.38 -18.41
N ALA A 295 -9.89 -11.67 -18.00
CA ALA A 295 -8.69 -10.96 -18.42
C ALA A 295 -7.88 -11.77 -19.44
N VAL A 296 -7.80 -11.27 -20.68
CA VAL A 296 -7.12 -11.91 -21.80
C VAL A 296 -5.92 -11.07 -22.23
N ARG A 297 -4.73 -11.57 -21.92
CA ARG A 297 -3.47 -10.95 -22.36
C ARG A 297 -3.31 -11.07 -23.87
N ILE A 298 -3.05 -9.96 -24.54
CA ILE A 298 -2.70 -9.92 -25.97
C ILE A 298 -1.29 -10.52 -26.13
N LYS A 299 -1.13 -11.45 -27.07
CA LYS A 299 0.17 -12.07 -27.34
C LYS A 299 1.01 -11.14 -28.18
N HIS A 300 1.99 -10.49 -27.56
CA HIS A 300 2.86 -9.54 -28.23
C HIS A 300 4.29 -9.57 -27.65
N THR A 301 5.23 -8.88 -28.30
CA THR A 301 6.65 -8.91 -27.90
C THR A 301 6.94 -7.87 -26.82
N GLY A 302 7.69 -8.26 -25.78
CA GLY A 302 8.13 -7.34 -24.74
C GLY A 302 7.00 -6.77 -23.87
N ARG A 303 7.31 -5.73 -23.10
CA ARG A 303 6.33 -4.96 -22.31
C ARG A 303 5.95 -3.69 -23.07
N ILE A 304 4.77 -3.17 -22.76
CA ILE A 304 4.21 -1.92 -23.26
C ILE A 304 3.91 -0.97 -22.10
N ARG A 305 3.67 0.28 -22.46
CA ARG A 305 3.07 1.32 -21.63
C ARG A 305 1.89 1.95 -22.36
N ASP A 306 1.02 2.60 -21.61
CA ASP A 306 0.02 3.52 -22.13
C ASP A 306 -0.89 2.98 -23.27
N PRO A 307 -1.50 1.79 -23.14
CA PRO A 307 -2.32 1.25 -24.20
C PRO A 307 -3.55 2.13 -24.46
N PHE A 308 -3.61 2.76 -25.65
CA PHE A 308 -4.71 3.64 -26.05
C PHE A 308 -5.57 2.98 -27.14
N PRO A 309 -6.88 2.77 -26.92
CA PRO A 309 -7.76 2.13 -27.89
C PRO A 309 -8.22 3.08 -28.99
N VAL A 310 -7.73 2.84 -30.22
CA VAL A 310 -8.17 3.58 -31.42
C VAL A 310 -9.51 3.04 -31.90
N THR A 311 -9.64 1.72 -31.96
CA THR A 311 -10.87 0.97 -32.25
C THR A 311 -10.97 -0.25 -31.34
N ARG A 312 -11.96 -1.12 -31.58
CA ARG A 312 -12.06 -2.43 -30.93
C ARG A 312 -10.81 -3.31 -31.11
N ASP A 313 -10.14 -3.19 -32.25
CA ASP A 313 -9.12 -4.16 -32.72
C ASP A 313 -7.75 -3.52 -32.98
N LEU A 314 -7.61 -2.20 -32.79
CA LEU A 314 -6.37 -1.45 -33.01
C LEU A 314 -6.10 -0.52 -31.82
N PHE A 315 -4.87 -0.61 -31.29
CA PHE A 315 -4.38 0.13 -30.13
C PHE A 315 -3.08 0.86 -30.48
N LEU A 316 -2.85 2.02 -29.87
CA LEU A 316 -1.53 2.65 -29.78
C LEU A 316 -0.87 2.21 -28.47
N VAL A 317 0.42 1.93 -28.50
CA VAL A 317 1.22 1.57 -27.31
C VAL A 317 2.58 2.23 -27.36
N ALA A 318 3.14 2.56 -26.19
CA ALA A 318 4.51 3.03 -26.06
C ALA A 318 5.46 1.89 -25.66
N LYS A 319 6.69 1.90 -26.21
CA LYS A 319 7.77 0.95 -25.93
C LYS A 319 9.12 1.65 -25.94
N GLY A 320 9.65 1.98 -24.76
CA GLY A 320 10.90 2.73 -24.65
C GLY A 320 10.78 4.06 -25.40
N LYS A 321 11.51 4.21 -26.50
CA LYS A 321 11.50 5.42 -27.34
C LYS A 321 10.51 5.38 -28.51
N SER A 322 9.74 4.29 -28.65
CA SER A 322 8.89 4.07 -29.81
C SER A 322 7.41 4.07 -29.47
N ILE A 323 6.59 4.57 -30.39
CA ILE A 323 5.13 4.37 -30.40
C ILE A 323 4.83 3.37 -31.52
N ALA A 324 3.97 2.41 -31.23
CA ALA A 324 3.57 1.37 -32.17
C ALA A 324 2.05 1.19 -32.20
N PHE A 325 1.55 0.71 -33.33
CA PHE A 325 0.26 0.03 -33.38
C PHE A 325 0.39 -1.38 -32.82
N LEU A 326 -0.62 -1.81 -32.08
CA LEU A 326 -0.84 -3.18 -31.63
C LEU A 326 -2.27 -3.58 -31.99
N THR A 327 -2.46 -4.76 -32.58
CA THR A 327 -3.80 -5.29 -32.84
C THR A 327 -4.23 -6.29 -31.78
N ARG A 328 -5.53 -6.54 -31.69
CA ARG A 328 -6.11 -7.54 -30.77
C ARG A 328 -5.54 -8.95 -30.96
N ASP A 329 -5.14 -9.32 -32.18
CA ASP A 329 -4.49 -10.60 -32.50
C ASP A 329 -2.96 -10.59 -32.31
N GLY A 330 -2.37 -9.48 -31.84
CA GLY A 330 -0.97 -9.41 -31.45
C GLY A 330 0.00 -8.94 -32.54
N LYS A 331 -0.49 -8.45 -33.68
CA LYS A 331 0.38 -7.84 -34.70
C LYS A 331 0.81 -6.46 -34.26
N GLU A 332 2.07 -6.13 -34.51
CA GLU A 332 2.66 -4.86 -34.10
C GLU A 332 3.35 -4.17 -35.27
N GLU A 333 3.28 -2.84 -35.28
CA GLU A 333 3.97 -2.00 -36.27
C GLU A 333 4.43 -0.70 -35.62
N THR A 334 5.74 -0.46 -35.57
CA THR A 334 6.31 0.79 -35.05
C THR A 334 5.96 1.95 -35.97
N ILE A 335 5.39 3.01 -35.39
CA ILE A 335 4.95 4.22 -36.08
C ILE A 335 6.08 5.25 -36.09
N LEU A 336 6.68 5.47 -34.93
CA LEU A 336 7.79 6.40 -34.75
C LEU A 336 8.73 5.93 -33.65
N THR A 337 9.96 6.43 -33.69
CA THR A 337 10.96 6.28 -32.64
C THR A 337 11.63 7.62 -32.40
N ASP A 338 11.56 8.10 -31.17
CA ASP A 338 12.29 9.29 -30.74
C ASP A 338 13.80 8.96 -30.66
N PRO A 339 14.69 9.85 -31.13
CA PRO A 339 16.12 9.57 -31.14
C PRO A 339 16.73 9.49 -29.72
N ALA A 340 16.22 10.27 -28.76
CA ALA A 340 16.91 10.53 -27.51
C ALA A 340 16.12 10.03 -26.29
N THR A 341 14.83 10.28 -26.24
CA THR A 341 14.05 10.24 -25.01
C THR A 341 12.94 9.20 -25.09
N PRO A 342 12.62 8.49 -23.99
CA PRO A 342 11.42 7.67 -23.93
C PRO A 342 10.14 8.45 -24.30
N VAL A 343 9.20 7.77 -24.95
CA VAL A 343 7.92 8.33 -25.42
C VAL A 343 6.76 7.73 -24.64
N HIS A 344 5.73 8.53 -24.41
CA HIS A 344 4.67 8.23 -23.44
C HIS A 344 3.29 8.68 -23.95
N GLU A 345 2.27 7.98 -23.44
CA GLU A 345 0.89 8.44 -23.38
C GLU A 345 0.31 8.90 -24.74
N PRO A 346 0.35 8.07 -25.81
CA PRO A 346 -0.25 8.45 -27.09
C PRO A 346 -1.77 8.65 -26.98
N ARG A 347 -2.30 9.74 -27.55
CA ARG A 347 -3.74 10.06 -27.62
C ARG A 347 -4.14 10.56 -29.00
N VAL A 348 -5.14 9.94 -29.61
CA VAL A 348 -5.65 10.36 -30.93
C VAL A 348 -6.35 11.73 -30.82
N LEU A 349 -6.04 12.65 -31.74
CA LEU A 349 -6.71 13.95 -31.86
C LEU A 349 -8.01 13.79 -32.67
N ARG A 350 -9.07 13.37 -31.99
CA ARG A 350 -10.41 13.23 -32.61
C ARG A 350 -11.51 13.65 -31.65
N PRO A 351 -12.60 14.25 -32.14
CA PRO A 351 -13.78 14.49 -31.31
C PRO A 351 -14.38 13.17 -30.87
N ARG A 352 -14.96 13.16 -29.66
CA ARG A 352 -15.66 11.98 -29.11
C ARG A 352 -16.98 12.40 -28.47
N PRO A 353 -18.02 11.54 -28.50
CA PRO A 353 -19.27 11.83 -27.81
C PRO A 353 -19.03 11.91 -26.29
N ARG A 354 -19.83 12.74 -25.62
CA ARG A 354 -19.88 12.75 -24.15
C ARG A 354 -20.60 11.52 -23.64
N GLU A 355 -20.04 10.90 -22.60
CA GLU A 355 -20.71 9.86 -21.83
C GLU A 355 -21.91 10.46 -21.07
N PRO A 356 -22.82 9.63 -20.53
CA PRO A 356 -23.90 10.13 -19.69
C PRO A 356 -23.37 10.84 -18.43
N VAL A 357 -23.99 11.96 -18.06
CA VAL A 357 -23.74 12.61 -16.77
C VAL A 357 -24.45 11.82 -15.68
N ILE A 358 -23.70 11.32 -14.69
CA ILE A 358 -24.27 10.72 -13.47
C ILE A 358 -24.54 11.85 -12.48
N PRO A 359 -25.82 12.08 -12.06
CA PRO A 359 -26.13 13.08 -11.06
C PRO A 359 -25.45 12.78 -9.72
N SER A 360 -24.95 13.83 -9.07
CA SER A 360 -24.37 13.70 -7.73
C SER A 360 -25.41 13.16 -6.74
N ARG A 361 -24.98 12.23 -5.91
CA ARG A 361 -25.70 11.64 -4.79
C ARG A 361 -25.20 12.18 -3.46
N VAL A 362 -24.15 13.01 -3.48
CA VAL A 362 -23.61 13.68 -2.31
C VAL A 362 -24.60 14.71 -1.79
N VAL A 363 -24.90 14.64 -0.50
CA VAL A 363 -25.76 15.59 0.20
C VAL A 363 -24.89 16.48 1.08
N SER A 364 -24.70 17.72 0.64
CA SER A 364 -23.92 18.73 1.37
C SER A 364 -24.42 18.93 2.80
N GLY A 365 -23.50 19.17 3.74
CA GLY A 365 -23.78 19.35 5.17
C GLY A 365 -24.13 18.07 5.94
N LYS A 366 -24.09 16.88 5.32
CA LYS A 366 -24.25 15.61 6.03
C LYS A 366 -22.89 14.99 6.37
N PRO A 367 -22.50 14.88 7.65
CA PRO A 367 -21.19 14.32 8.03
C PRO A 367 -21.13 12.78 7.92
N THR A 368 -22.23 12.13 7.53
CA THR A 368 -22.39 10.67 7.54
C THR A 368 -23.07 10.18 6.28
N GLY A 369 -22.85 8.90 5.97
CA GLY A 369 -23.70 8.09 5.10
C GLY A 369 -24.25 6.88 5.84
N GLN A 370 -24.91 5.97 5.13
CA GLN A 370 -25.54 4.77 5.67
C GLN A 370 -25.00 3.51 4.98
N PHE A 371 -24.58 2.53 5.78
CA PHE A 371 -24.36 1.17 5.30
C PHE A 371 -25.61 0.31 5.52
N ILE A 372 -25.88 -0.56 4.56
CA ILE A 372 -26.89 -1.61 4.64
C ILE A 372 -26.23 -2.94 4.26
N LEU A 373 -26.26 -3.88 5.19
CA LEU A 373 -25.88 -5.28 4.97
C LEU A 373 -27.16 -6.11 4.94
N ILE A 374 -27.34 -6.85 3.86
CA ILE A 374 -28.58 -7.57 3.58
C ILE A 374 -28.62 -8.93 4.29
N ASP A 375 -27.51 -9.69 4.30
CA ASP A 375 -27.32 -10.90 5.11
C ASP A 375 -25.83 -11.24 5.29
N VAL A 376 -25.34 -11.08 6.52
CA VAL A 376 -23.94 -11.36 6.91
C VAL A 376 -23.48 -12.79 6.62
N TYR A 377 -24.40 -13.75 6.47
CA TYR A 377 -24.08 -15.16 6.24
C TYR A 377 -23.88 -15.51 4.76
N GLN A 378 -24.21 -14.60 3.84
CA GLN A 378 -23.88 -14.76 2.42
C GLN A 378 -22.47 -14.23 2.20
N GLY A 379 -21.52 -15.05 1.76
CA GLY A 379 -20.14 -14.58 1.66
C GLY A 379 -19.16 -15.67 1.27
N ARG A 380 -17.97 -15.26 0.83
CA ARG A 380 -16.88 -16.18 0.49
C ARG A 380 -16.12 -16.65 1.73
N ASN A 381 -15.66 -17.90 1.73
CA ASN A 381 -14.92 -18.51 2.84
C ASN A 381 -15.65 -18.34 4.19
N MET A 382 -16.92 -18.76 4.25
CA MET A 382 -17.79 -18.70 5.44
C MET A 382 -18.05 -20.09 6.05
N GLU A 383 -17.31 -21.12 5.63
CA GLU A 383 -17.44 -22.49 6.15
C GLU A 383 -17.35 -22.51 7.69
N GLY A 384 -18.27 -23.24 8.32
CA GLY A 384 -18.35 -23.39 9.78
C GLY A 384 -19.10 -22.28 10.53
N VAL A 385 -19.46 -21.16 9.88
CA VAL A 385 -20.27 -20.09 10.49
C VAL A 385 -21.75 -20.42 10.35
N LYS A 386 -22.46 -20.51 11.47
CA LYS A 386 -23.90 -20.81 11.52
C LYS A 386 -24.71 -19.54 11.69
N ARG A 387 -25.93 -19.53 11.12
CA ARG A 387 -26.90 -18.44 11.37
C ARG A 387 -27.13 -18.31 12.88
N GLY A 388 -27.09 -17.07 13.37
CA GLY A 388 -27.11 -16.75 14.79
C GLY A 388 -25.73 -16.58 15.44
N ASP A 389 -24.64 -17.06 14.84
CA ASP A 389 -23.29 -16.91 15.39
C ASP A 389 -22.80 -15.47 15.46
N ILE A 390 -23.28 -14.60 14.58
CA ILE A 390 -22.83 -13.21 14.41
C ILE A 390 -23.89 -12.30 15.02
N LYS A 391 -23.47 -11.46 15.97
CA LYS A 391 -24.36 -10.57 16.72
C LYS A 391 -24.09 -9.09 16.48
N LYS A 392 -22.86 -8.76 16.08
CA LYS A 392 -22.41 -7.38 15.95
C LYS A 392 -21.43 -7.24 14.79
N LEU A 393 -21.31 -6.04 14.26
CA LEU A 393 -20.16 -5.63 13.45
C LEU A 393 -19.32 -4.65 14.26
N LEU A 394 -18.02 -4.89 14.33
CA LEU A 394 -17.01 -3.91 14.72
C LEU A 394 -16.69 -3.04 13.52
N VAL A 395 -16.70 -1.72 13.70
CA VAL A 395 -16.35 -0.74 12.66
C VAL A 395 -14.96 -0.20 12.96
N ILE A 396 -14.03 -0.37 12.01
CA ILE A 396 -12.63 0.01 12.14
C ILE A 396 -12.22 0.92 10.97
N GLU A 397 -11.45 1.96 11.26
CA GLU A 397 -10.87 2.87 10.28
C GLU A 397 -9.34 2.64 10.21
N PRO A 398 -8.78 2.28 9.04
CA PRO A 398 -7.35 2.29 8.83
C PRO A 398 -6.87 3.73 8.60
N LEU A 399 -5.77 4.12 9.24
CA LEU A 399 -5.37 5.52 9.35
C LEU A 399 -4.21 5.86 8.41
N PRO A 400 -4.31 6.94 7.61
CA PRO A 400 -3.25 7.32 6.70
C PRO A 400 -2.00 7.79 7.44
N LYS A 401 -0.84 7.55 6.84
CA LYS A 401 0.46 7.96 7.38
C LYS A 401 0.83 9.40 6.99
N PRO A 402 1.21 10.25 7.97
CA PRO A 402 1.76 11.56 7.66
C PRO A 402 3.24 11.54 7.29
N VAL A 403 3.95 10.43 7.54
CA VAL A 403 5.35 10.19 7.17
C VAL A 403 5.61 8.69 7.02
N ASN A 404 6.57 8.30 6.19
CA ASN A 404 7.12 6.94 6.19
C ASN A 404 8.55 6.92 5.64
N PHE A 405 9.40 6.04 6.20
CA PHE A 405 10.83 5.98 5.90
C PHE A 405 11.33 4.54 5.71
N SER A 406 10.45 3.61 5.32
CA SER A 406 10.81 2.20 5.26
C SER A 406 10.01 1.45 4.21
N GLY A 407 10.66 0.42 3.63
CA GLY A 407 9.99 -0.63 2.86
C GLY A 407 9.14 -1.59 3.72
N GLY A 408 9.28 -1.52 5.05
CA GLY A 408 8.62 -2.37 6.02
C GLY A 408 7.78 -1.60 7.03
N MET A 409 7.30 -2.29 8.06
CA MET A 409 6.37 -1.74 9.06
C MET A 409 7.04 -0.86 10.14
N ASP A 410 8.38 -0.78 10.15
CA ASP A 410 9.21 -0.16 11.21
C ASP A 410 8.63 -0.35 12.63
N LEU A 411 8.42 0.70 13.44
CA LEU A 411 7.86 0.60 14.79
C LEU A 411 6.34 0.47 14.84
N THR A 412 5.65 0.42 13.69
CA THR A 412 4.20 0.19 13.63
C THR A 412 3.88 -1.22 14.10
N SER A 413 4.51 -2.24 13.51
CA SER A 413 4.32 -3.64 13.89
C SER A 413 5.51 -4.53 13.49
N TRP A 414 5.56 -5.76 14.03
CA TRP A 414 6.60 -6.72 13.64
C TRP A 414 6.10 -7.64 12.51
N LEU A 415 6.18 -7.19 11.26
CA LEU A 415 5.68 -7.93 10.09
C LEU A 415 4.16 -8.26 10.15
N GLY A 416 3.38 -7.42 10.83
CA GLY A 416 1.91 -7.45 10.87
C GLY A 416 1.34 -6.37 9.96
N THR A 417 0.54 -5.45 10.52
CA THR A 417 0.00 -4.28 9.80
C THR A 417 1.06 -3.24 9.45
N PHE A 418 0.83 -2.50 8.35
CA PHE A 418 1.61 -1.32 7.97
C PHE A 418 1.00 -0.02 8.49
N ASN A 419 -0.29 -0.01 8.79
CA ASN A 419 -1.04 1.19 9.15
C ASN A 419 -1.66 1.00 10.55
N LEU A 420 -1.81 2.10 11.28
CA LEU A 420 -2.58 2.14 12.53
C LEU A 420 -4.06 2.00 12.22
N GLU A 421 -4.79 1.36 13.13
CA GLU A 421 -6.22 1.16 13.02
C GLU A 421 -6.93 1.81 14.20
N ARG A 422 -8.00 2.56 13.91
CA ARG A 422 -8.88 3.18 14.90
C ARG A 422 -10.16 2.37 15.02
N VAL A 423 -10.48 1.93 16.24
CA VAL A 423 -11.77 1.26 16.51
C VAL A 423 -12.84 2.31 16.78
N LEU A 424 -13.85 2.41 15.91
CA LEU A 424 -14.95 3.37 16.07
C LEU A 424 -16.02 2.87 17.04
N GLY A 425 -16.25 1.56 17.08
CA GLY A 425 -17.26 0.95 17.93
C GLY A 425 -18.01 -0.19 17.26
N ILE A 426 -19.15 -0.55 17.83
CA ILE A 426 -19.98 -1.68 17.39
C ILE A 426 -21.36 -1.24 16.93
N VAL A 427 -21.95 -2.03 16.03
CA VAL A 427 -23.35 -1.93 15.60
C VAL A 427 -24.00 -3.32 15.63
N PRO A 428 -25.30 -3.43 15.91
CA PRO A 428 -25.98 -4.73 15.99
C PRO A 428 -26.17 -5.37 14.60
N VAL A 429 -26.17 -6.70 14.59
CA VAL A 429 -26.66 -7.54 13.48
C VAL A 429 -27.96 -8.19 13.94
N GLU A 430 -29.00 -8.08 13.12
CA GLU A 430 -30.33 -8.62 13.38
C GLU A 430 -30.37 -10.15 13.25
N GLU A 431 -31.44 -10.78 13.74
CA GLU A 431 -31.61 -12.24 13.69
C GLU A 431 -31.63 -12.82 12.26
N ASP A 432 -32.10 -12.03 11.29
CA ASP A 432 -32.07 -12.37 9.86
C ASP A 432 -30.70 -12.15 9.20
N GLY A 433 -29.69 -11.74 9.98
CA GLY A 433 -28.33 -11.46 9.53
C GLY A 433 -28.14 -10.08 8.91
N SER A 434 -29.18 -9.25 8.86
CA SER A 434 -29.10 -7.90 8.31
C SER A 434 -28.51 -6.89 9.30
N ALA A 435 -27.92 -5.81 8.79
CA ALA A 435 -27.48 -4.68 9.60
C ALA A 435 -27.70 -3.37 8.84
N SER A 436 -28.02 -2.30 9.57
CA SER A 436 -28.06 -0.96 9.00
C SER A 436 -27.62 0.06 10.02
N PHE A 437 -26.70 0.95 9.62
CA PHE A 437 -26.08 1.90 10.51
C PHE A 437 -25.52 3.12 9.77
N LEU A 438 -25.46 4.24 10.50
CA LEU A 438 -24.77 5.45 10.06
C LEU A 438 -23.27 5.32 10.30
N ALA A 439 -22.48 5.80 9.35
CA ALA A 439 -21.03 5.81 9.42
C ALA A 439 -20.47 7.15 8.90
N PRO A 440 -19.32 7.61 9.42
CA PRO A 440 -18.76 8.90 9.04
C PRO A 440 -18.30 8.89 7.57
N ALA A 441 -18.63 9.95 6.84
CA ALA A 441 -18.30 10.08 5.43
C ALA A 441 -16.82 10.49 5.21
N GLY A 442 -16.29 10.21 4.03
CA GLY A 442 -14.92 10.54 3.60
C GLY A 442 -13.83 9.79 4.38
N ARG A 443 -14.17 8.67 5.00
CA ARG A 443 -13.26 7.86 5.82
C ARG A 443 -13.27 6.41 5.34
N PRO A 444 -12.10 5.77 5.20
CA PRO A 444 -12.01 4.35 4.89
C PRO A 444 -12.49 3.55 6.11
N LEU A 445 -13.34 2.55 5.89
CA LEU A 445 -13.92 1.74 6.95
C LEU A 445 -13.95 0.27 6.54
N PHE A 446 -13.62 -0.61 7.47
CA PHE A 446 -13.80 -2.04 7.30
C PHE A 446 -14.46 -2.65 8.53
N PHE A 447 -14.97 -3.87 8.34
CA PHE A 447 -15.87 -4.50 9.30
C PHE A 447 -15.33 -5.84 9.79
N VAL A 448 -15.55 -6.10 11.08
CA VAL A 448 -15.32 -7.41 11.70
C VAL A 448 -16.65 -7.93 12.25
N ALA A 449 -17.11 -9.05 11.73
CA ALA A 449 -18.25 -9.77 12.31
C ALA A 449 -17.84 -10.36 13.66
N LEU A 450 -18.62 -10.09 14.71
CA LEU A 450 -18.38 -10.55 16.08
C LEU A 450 -19.49 -11.49 16.55
N ASP A 451 -19.13 -12.48 17.36
CA ASP A 451 -20.09 -13.33 18.05
C ASP A 451 -20.64 -12.72 19.34
N ALA A 452 -21.48 -13.47 20.06
CA ALA A 452 -22.10 -13.02 21.31
C ALA A 452 -21.10 -12.70 22.43
N ASN A 453 -19.87 -13.23 22.34
CA ASN A 453 -18.78 -12.99 23.29
C ASN A 453 -17.79 -11.93 22.80
N ASP A 454 -18.16 -11.16 21.78
CA ASP A 454 -17.32 -10.19 21.08
C ASP A 454 -16.06 -10.80 20.43
N LEU A 455 -16.02 -12.11 20.18
CA LEU A 455 -14.89 -12.72 19.47
C LEU A 455 -15.07 -12.59 17.96
N SER A 456 -13.98 -12.28 17.26
CA SER A 456 -13.95 -12.13 15.80
C SER A 456 -14.38 -13.42 15.10
N VAL A 457 -15.33 -13.31 14.19
CA VAL A 457 -15.80 -14.42 13.35
C VAL A 457 -15.23 -14.27 11.96
N LYS A 458 -15.42 -13.12 11.32
CA LYS A 458 -14.93 -12.87 9.95
C LYS A 458 -14.49 -11.42 9.83
N ARG A 459 -13.33 -11.22 9.19
CA ARG A 459 -12.72 -9.91 8.98
C ARG A 459 -12.72 -9.55 7.49
N MET A 460 -13.12 -8.32 7.18
CA MET A 460 -13.03 -7.76 5.84
C MET A 460 -11.55 -7.47 5.52
N HIS A 461 -11.03 -8.03 4.42
CA HIS A 461 -9.64 -7.81 3.95
C HIS A 461 -9.63 -6.83 2.77
N SER A 462 -10.28 -5.69 3.00
CA SER A 462 -10.44 -4.54 2.11
C SER A 462 -11.09 -3.42 2.95
N PHE A 463 -11.36 -2.26 2.38
CA PHE A 463 -12.19 -1.25 3.03
C PHE A 463 -13.21 -0.65 2.06
N ALA A 464 -14.33 -0.20 2.60
CA ALA A 464 -15.34 0.59 1.94
C ALA A 464 -15.33 2.01 2.50
N ASP A 465 -15.99 2.92 1.81
CA ASP A 465 -16.14 4.31 2.23
C ASP A 465 -17.49 4.84 1.75
N LEU A 466 -17.87 6.01 2.28
CA LEU A 466 -19.11 6.69 1.97
C LEU A 466 -18.83 8.15 1.71
N MET A 467 -19.49 8.74 0.73
CA MET A 467 -19.59 10.19 0.62
C MET A 467 -20.74 10.73 1.48
N PRO A 468 -20.77 12.05 1.79
CA PRO A 468 -21.86 12.69 2.54
C PRO A 468 -23.25 12.31 2.02
N GLY A 469 -24.09 11.72 2.88
CA GLY A 469 -25.46 11.33 2.53
C GLY A 469 -25.60 10.06 1.66
N GLU A 470 -24.51 9.40 1.30
CA GLU A 470 -24.54 8.17 0.52
C GLU A 470 -25.22 7.02 1.28
N THR A 471 -25.95 6.17 0.56
CA THR A 471 -26.38 4.86 1.07
C THR A 471 -25.70 3.76 0.26
N PHE A 472 -24.87 2.96 0.93
CA PHE A 472 -24.17 1.83 0.32
C PHE A 472 -24.75 0.51 0.82
N THR A 473 -25.09 -0.39 -0.11
CA THR A 473 -25.69 -1.69 0.21
C THR A 473 -24.78 -2.82 -0.27
N CYS A 474 -24.47 -3.78 0.60
CA CYS A 474 -23.84 -5.05 0.26
C CYS A 474 -24.80 -6.21 0.51
N ILE A 475 -24.72 -7.26 -0.32
CA ILE A 475 -25.55 -8.45 -0.10
C ILE A 475 -25.03 -9.19 1.13
N GLY A 476 -23.71 -9.34 1.25
CA GLY A 476 -23.12 -10.16 2.29
C GLY A 476 -21.65 -9.85 2.62
N CYS A 477 -21.01 -10.75 3.36
CA CYS A 477 -19.59 -10.66 3.73
C CYS A 477 -18.70 -11.04 2.54
N HIS A 478 -18.53 -10.11 1.58
CA HIS A 478 -17.80 -10.37 0.34
C HIS A 478 -18.44 -11.55 -0.43
N GLU A 479 -19.72 -11.45 -0.74
CA GLU A 479 -20.45 -12.37 -1.64
C GLU A 479 -19.82 -12.44 -3.05
N THR A 480 -20.22 -13.43 -3.84
CA THR A 480 -19.88 -13.48 -5.27
C THR A 480 -20.51 -12.27 -5.97
N ARG A 481 -19.70 -11.31 -6.44
CA ARG A 481 -20.21 -10.02 -6.92
C ARG A 481 -21.00 -10.07 -8.24
N SER A 482 -20.98 -11.20 -8.93
CA SER A 482 -21.85 -11.47 -10.09
C SER A 482 -23.20 -12.08 -9.69
N SER A 483 -23.40 -12.46 -8.42
CA SER A 483 -24.73 -12.88 -7.97
C SER A 483 -25.61 -11.65 -7.88
N ALA A 484 -26.71 -11.63 -8.63
CA ALA A 484 -27.80 -10.73 -8.31
C ALA A 484 -28.40 -11.15 -6.96
N ALA A 485 -29.18 -10.26 -6.35
CA ALA A 485 -30.04 -10.60 -5.21
C ALA A 485 -31.21 -11.51 -5.65
N ASP A 486 -30.96 -12.49 -6.53
CA ASP A 486 -31.92 -13.37 -7.19
C ASP A 486 -32.73 -14.20 -6.19
N ALA A 487 -32.32 -14.26 -4.93
CA ALA A 487 -32.97 -15.01 -3.86
C ALA A 487 -34.01 -14.24 -3.02
N ARG A 488 -34.44 -13.01 -3.37
CA ARG A 488 -35.27 -12.18 -2.47
C ARG A 488 -36.64 -11.69 -2.96
N ARG A 489 -37.17 -12.12 -4.12
CA ARG A 489 -38.56 -11.72 -4.49
C ARG A 489 -39.61 -12.17 -3.46
N ASP A 490 -39.34 -13.26 -2.74
CA ASP A 490 -40.24 -13.84 -1.73
C ASP A 490 -39.76 -13.65 -0.28
N GLN A 491 -38.69 -12.88 -0.03
CA GLN A 491 -38.19 -12.63 1.33
C GLN A 491 -38.73 -11.30 1.89
N PRO A 492 -39.12 -11.27 3.18
CA PRO A 492 -39.55 -10.03 3.83
C PRO A 492 -38.43 -8.99 3.85
N THR A 493 -38.80 -7.70 3.89
CA THR A 493 -37.88 -6.58 4.10
C THR A 493 -36.92 -6.90 5.26
N PRO A 494 -35.59 -6.73 5.09
CA PRO A 494 -34.61 -6.98 6.14
C PRO A 494 -35.01 -6.30 7.46
N LEU A 495 -34.84 -7.00 8.58
CA LEU A 495 -35.22 -6.49 9.90
C LEU A 495 -34.54 -5.15 10.21
N ALA A 496 -33.29 -4.98 9.79
CA ALA A 496 -32.53 -3.75 10.02
C ALA A 496 -33.12 -2.52 9.31
N LEU A 497 -33.95 -2.72 8.28
CA LEU A 497 -34.62 -1.65 7.53
C LEU A 497 -36.04 -1.34 8.05
N LYS A 498 -36.54 -2.10 9.03
CA LYS A 498 -37.85 -1.85 9.67
C LYS A 498 -37.75 -0.82 10.80
N ARG A 499 -36.56 -0.31 11.09
CA ARG A 499 -36.25 0.69 12.12
C ARG A 499 -35.23 1.70 11.59
N PRO A 500 -35.04 2.84 12.26
CA PRO A 500 -33.96 3.77 11.91
C PRO A 500 -32.58 3.10 11.95
N PRO A 501 -31.62 3.56 11.13
CA PRO A 501 -30.26 3.04 11.14
C PRO A 501 -29.62 3.18 12.51
N SER A 502 -28.84 2.18 12.90
CA SER A 502 -28.12 2.19 14.17
C SER A 502 -27.02 3.26 14.16
N VAL A 503 -26.71 3.83 15.32
CA VAL A 503 -25.52 4.67 15.52
C VAL A 503 -24.40 3.79 16.07
N ILE A 504 -23.17 4.02 15.62
CA ILE A 504 -22.00 3.30 16.13
C ILE A 504 -21.86 3.56 17.63
N GLN A 505 -21.80 2.50 18.43
CA GLN A 505 -21.59 2.59 19.88
C GLN A 505 -20.08 2.51 20.17
N PRO A 506 -19.44 3.62 20.59
CA PRO A 506 -18.01 3.64 20.87
C PRO A 506 -17.66 2.89 22.16
N PHE A 507 -16.39 2.53 22.31
CA PHE A 507 -15.86 1.98 23.55
C PHE A 507 -15.37 3.12 24.46
N GLU A 508 -16.30 3.71 25.22
CA GLU A 508 -15.99 4.85 26.10
C GLU A 508 -14.89 4.53 27.12
N GLY A 509 -13.99 5.50 27.34
CA GLY A 509 -12.89 5.38 28.28
C GLY A 509 -11.74 4.48 27.82
N PHE A 510 -11.68 4.11 26.54
CA PHE A 510 -10.54 3.44 25.91
C PHE A 510 -9.91 4.36 24.85
N PRO A 511 -8.59 4.23 24.57
CA PRO A 511 -8.00 4.90 23.42
C PRO A 511 -8.59 4.32 22.14
N ASP A 512 -8.80 5.19 21.16
CA ASP A 512 -9.29 4.80 19.84
C ASP A 512 -8.19 4.15 18.99
N VAL A 513 -6.92 4.53 19.23
CA VAL A 513 -5.69 3.88 18.73
C VAL A 513 -4.86 3.34 19.91
N PRO A 514 -4.80 2.01 20.09
CA PRO A 514 -4.01 1.39 21.15
C PRO A 514 -2.49 1.53 20.96
N ASP A 515 -1.74 1.61 22.07
CA ASP A 515 -0.27 1.58 22.11
C ASP A 515 0.20 0.45 23.05
N PHE A 516 1.16 -0.36 22.62
CA PHE A 516 1.59 -1.52 23.39
C PHE A 516 2.19 -1.14 24.74
N GLN A 517 3.03 -0.11 24.79
CA GLN A 517 3.74 0.26 26.02
C GLN A 517 2.82 0.98 27.01
N ARG A 518 1.97 1.88 26.51
CA ARG A 518 1.00 2.63 27.33
C ARG A 518 -0.11 1.72 27.85
N ASP A 519 -0.68 0.86 26.99
CA ASP A 519 -1.97 0.21 27.27
C ASP A 519 -1.86 -1.27 27.62
N ILE A 520 -0.87 -1.99 27.09
CA ILE A 520 -0.79 -3.46 27.16
C ILE A 520 0.27 -3.94 28.14
N GLN A 521 1.48 -3.37 28.09
CA GLN A 521 2.56 -3.74 28.98
C GLN A 521 2.16 -3.66 30.48
N PRO A 522 1.43 -2.62 30.95
CA PRO A 522 1.01 -2.55 32.36
C PRO A 522 0.06 -3.68 32.80
N ILE A 523 -0.68 -4.29 31.86
CA ILE A 523 -1.53 -5.44 32.12
C ILE A 523 -0.66 -6.70 32.27
N LEU A 524 0.31 -6.87 31.37
CA LEU A 524 1.27 -7.98 31.44
C LEU A 524 2.11 -7.93 32.71
N ASP A 525 2.55 -6.74 33.12
CA ASP A 525 3.37 -6.55 34.32
C ASP A 525 2.66 -7.04 35.59
N ARG A 526 1.36 -6.76 35.71
CA ARG A 526 0.57 -7.14 36.89
C ARG A 526 0.22 -8.62 36.92
N HIS A 527 -0.08 -9.21 35.76
CA HIS A 527 -0.71 -10.54 35.70
C HIS A 527 0.21 -11.65 35.20
N CYS A 528 1.26 -11.32 34.45
CA CYS A 528 2.08 -12.31 33.72
C CYS A 528 3.54 -12.31 34.16
N VAL A 529 4.12 -11.14 34.46
CA VAL A 529 5.59 -11.00 34.63
C VAL A 529 6.13 -11.78 35.84
N THR A 530 5.34 -12.01 36.89
CA THR A 530 5.77 -12.82 38.04
C THR A 530 6.27 -14.22 37.65
N CYS A 531 5.67 -14.83 36.61
CA CYS A 531 6.10 -16.13 36.06
C CYS A 531 6.88 -16.00 34.73
N HIS A 532 6.61 -14.95 33.95
CA HIS A 532 7.21 -14.70 32.64
C HIS A 532 8.22 -13.55 32.69
N ASN A 533 9.28 -13.71 33.48
CA ASN A 533 10.40 -12.76 33.60
C ASN A 533 11.74 -13.42 33.19
N PRO A 534 12.85 -12.66 33.11
CA PRO A 534 14.14 -13.19 32.66
C PRO A 534 14.64 -14.42 33.43
N GLN A 535 14.30 -14.56 34.72
CA GLN A 535 14.76 -15.64 35.61
C GLN A 535 13.83 -16.86 35.61
N LYS A 536 12.50 -16.66 35.68
CA LYS A 536 11.53 -17.77 35.80
C LYS A 536 11.05 -18.32 34.46
N ARG A 537 11.01 -17.50 33.40
CA ARG A 537 10.70 -17.84 31.99
C ARG A 537 9.73 -19.02 31.78
N ALA A 538 8.63 -19.08 32.53
CA ALA A 538 7.65 -20.14 32.39
C ALA A 538 7.15 -20.21 30.93
N GLY A 539 6.93 -21.42 30.41
CA GLY A 539 6.56 -21.60 28.99
C GLY A 539 7.62 -21.07 28.01
N THR A 540 8.86 -20.88 28.46
CA THR A 540 9.99 -20.35 27.67
C THR A 540 9.86 -18.87 27.27
N LEU A 541 8.99 -18.11 27.95
CA LEU A 541 8.56 -16.77 27.58
C LEU A 541 9.07 -15.71 28.59
N ASN A 542 9.50 -14.55 28.08
CA ASN A 542 9.78 -13.35 28.88
C ASN A 542 8.85 -12.23 28.42
N LEU A 543 8.05 -11.69 29.34
CA LEU A 543 7.08 -10.62 29.10
C LEU A 543 7.39 -9.35 29.93
N ALA A 544 8.54 -9.30 30.60
CA ALA A 544 8.95 -8.09 31.30
C ALA A 544 9.11 -6.92 30.32
N ALA A 545 8.86 -5.71 30.81
CA ALA A 545 9.06 -4.42 30.12
C ALA A 545 10.54 -4.12 29.87
N ALA A 546 11.18 -4.97 29.08
CA ALA A 546 12.58 -4.86 28.66
C ALA A 546 12.63 -4.26 27.25
N LEU A 547 13.49 -3.26 27.09
CA LEU A 547 13.76 -2.68 25.79
C LEU A 547 14.74 -3.57 25.05
N ALA A 548 14.34 -3.95 23.84
CA ALA A 548 15.16 -4.67 22.90
C ALA A 548 15.44 -3.78 21.68
N PRO A 549 16.25 -4.22 20.70
CA PRO A 549 16.78 -3.30 19.72
C PRO A 549 15.80 -2.60 18.74
N ARG A 550 14.53 -2.99 18.74
CA ARG A 550 13.52 -2.37 17.88
C ARG A 550 12.22 -2.26 18.63
N PHE A 551 11.77 -3.38 19.16
CA PHE A 551 10.56 -3.50 19.96
C PHE A 551 10.93 -3.95 21.38
N SER A 552 9.98 -3.90 22.31
CA SER A 552 10.16 -4.54 23.61
C SER A 552 10.22 -6.06 23.49
N ASN A 553 10.93 -6.71 24.43
CA ASN A 553 11.01 -8.17 24.45
C ASN A 553 9.63 -8.82 24.55
N ALA A 554 8.72 -8.23 25.34
CA ALA A 554 7.38 -8.74 25.55
C ALA A 554 6.57 -8.77 24.26
N TYR A 555 6.60 -7.68 23.48
CA TYR A 555 5.87 -7.58 22.22
C TYR A 555 6.32 -8.64 21.21
N VAL A 556 7.63 -8.72 20.96
CA VAL A 556 8.19 -9.72 20.03
C VAL A 556 7.91 -11.13 20.55
N ALA A 557 8.02 -11.37 21.85
CA ALA A 557 7.78 -12.67 22.43
C ALA A 557 6.31 -13.14 22.25
N LEU A 558 5.32 -12.25 22.41
CA LEU A 558 3.91 -12.60 22.16
C LEU A 558 3.69 -13.03 20.71
N LEU A 559 4.19 -12.27 19.75
CA LEU A 559 4.01 -12.55 18.33
C LEU A 559 4.82 -13.77 17.87
N ALA A 560 6.08 -13.89 18.30
CA ALA A 560 6.94 -15.02 17.99
C ALA A 560 6.40 -16.34 18.56
N ARG A 561 5.64 -16.27 19.65
CA ARG A 561 4.95 -17.41 20.27
C ARG A 561 3.50 -17.55 19.85
N GLN A 562 3.05 -16.85 18.81
CA GLN A 562 1.69 -16.94 18.26
C GLN A 562 0.61 -16.77 19.34
N GLN A 563 0.84 -15.86 20.28
CA GLN A 563 -0.17 -15.50 21.30
C GLN A 563 -1.18 -14.49 20.75
N VAL A 564 -0.83 -13.85 19.64
CA VAL A 564 -1.62 -12.84 18.93
C VAL A 564 -1.65 -13.19 17.44
N ALA A 565 -2.84 -13.10 16.84
CA ALA A 565 -3.08 -13.36 15.42
C ALA A 565 -3.45 -12.06 14.68
N ASP A 566 -2.45 -11.37 14.15
CA ASP A 566 -2.51 -10.02 13.52
C ASP A 566 -2.54 -10.05 11.97
N GLY A 567 -2.87 -11.20 11.37
CA GLY A 567 -2.92 -11.32 9.91
C GLY A 567 -1.56 -11.43 9.20
N ALA A 568 -0.43 -11.15 9.86
CA ALA A 568 0.92 -11.50 9.41
C ALA A 568 1.27 -11.10 7.96
N ASN A 569 0.64 -10.06 7.40
CA ASN A 569 0.87 -9.61 6.01
C ASN A 569 0.65 -10.72 4.94
N GLY A 570 -0.36 -11.56 5.12
CA GLY A 570 -0.68 -12.70 4.23
C GLY A 570 -1.44 -12.32 2.95
N LEU A 571 -1.94 -13.30 2.19
CA LEU A 571 -2.67 -13.06 0.94
C LEU A 571 -4.15 -12.65 1.12
N GLY A 572 -4.67 -12.41 2.32
CA GLY A 572 -6.09 -12.05 2.52
C GLY A 572 -7.08 -13.22 2.29
N ASN A 573 -8.37 -12.88 2.11
CA ASN A 573 -9.50 -13.82 2.00
C ASN A 573 -9.50 -14.97 3.05
N ARG A 574 -9.13 -14.66 4.29
CA ARG A 574 -8.89 -15.69 5.31
C ARG A 574 -10.19 -16.40 5.75
N PRO A 575 -10.13 -17.68 6.16
CA PRO A 575 -11.26 -18.38 6.74
C PRO A 575 -11.74 -17.72 8.05
N PRO A 576 -12.98 -18.00 8.49
CA PRO A 576 -13.51 -17.47 9.74
C PRO A 576 -12.65 -17.91 10.93
N ARG A 577 -12.59 -17.08 11.96
CA ARG A 577 -11.89 -17.31 13.24
C ARG A 577 -10.39 -17.59 13.14
N THR A 578 -9.72 -17.15 12.07
CA THR A 578 -8.27 -17.34 11.87
C THR A 578 -7.40 -16.09 12.10
N ILE A 579 -8.01 -14.96 12.46
CA ILE A 579 -7.38 -13.67 12.73
C ILE A 579 -8.17 -12.93 13.83
N GLY A 580 -7.50 -12.07 14.58
CA GLY A 580 -8.12 -11.25 15.64
C GLY A 580 -8.33 -12.03 16.94
N SER A 581 -9.31 -11.60 17.72
CA SER A 581 -9.58 -12.07 19.07
C SER A 581 -9.85 -13.58 19.17
N SER A 582 -10.60 -14.17 18.24
CA SER A 582 -10.89 -15.61 18.29
C SER A 582 -9.66 -16.49 18.07
N ALA A 583 -8.70 -15.98 17.31
CA ALA A 583 -7.50 -16.71 16.90
C ALA A 583 -6.31 -16.42 17.82
N SER A 584 -6.47 -15.55 18.82
CA SER A 584 -5.40 -15.09 19.71
C SER A 584 -5.49 -15.81 21.07
N PRO A 585 -4.63 -16.80 21.36
CA PRO A 585 -4.68 -17.55 22.62
C PRO A 585 -4.52 -16.68 23.87
N LEU A 586 -3.91 -15.49 23.73
CA LEU A 586 -3.73 -14.56 24.84
C LEU A 586 -5.06 -14.23 25.55
N LEU A 587 -6.16 -14.02 24.82
CA LEU A 587 -7.44 -13.63 25.43
C LEU A 587 -8.07 -14.74 26.28
N ALA A 588 -7.98 -15.99 25.83
CA ALA A 588 -8.44 -17.15 26.61
C ALA A 588 -7.65 -17.27 27.92
N ARG A 589 -6.31 -17.09 27.85
CA ARG A 589 -5.43 -17.10 29.03
C ARG A 589 -5.77 -16.01 30.04
N LEU A 590 -6.16 -14.82 29.57
CA LEU A 590 -6.59 -13.70 30.42
C LEU A 590 -7.99 -13.91 31.03
N SER A 591 -8.74 -14.91 30.55
CA SER A 591 -10.10 -15.22 31.00
C SER A 591 -10.17 -16.31 32.07
N GLY A 592 -9.04 -16.89 32.46
CA GLY A 592 -8.95 -17.95 33.49
C GLY A 592 -8.25 -19.23 33.03
N ASP A 593 -8.07 -19.44 31.73
CA ASP A 593 -7.58 -20.73 31.19
C ASP A 593 -6.08 -21.00 31.45
N HIS A 594 -5.36 -20.03 32.01
CA HIS A 594 -3.93 -20.16 32.31
C HIS A 594 -3.67 -19.94 33.80
N HIS A 595 -3.55 -21.05 34.55
CA HIS A 595 -3.29 -21.03 35.99
C HIS A 595 -4.27 -20.14 36.78
N ASN A 596 -5.53 -20.07 36.34
CA ASN A 596 -6.59 -19.22 36.91
C ASN A 596 -6.27 -17.71 36.89
N VAL A 597 -5.31 -17.26 36.05
CA VAL A 597 -5.10 -15.83 35.81
C VAL A 597 -6.36 -15.26 35.15
N LYS A 598 -7.01 -14.32 35.84
CA LYS A 598 -8.21 -13.65 35.37
C LYS A 598 -8.07 -12.15 35.57
N VAL A 599 -8.11 -11.40 34.47
CA VAL A 599 -7.99 -9.94 34.50
C VAL A 599 -9.37 -9.28 34.68
N SER A 600 -9.37 -7.98 34.96
CA SER A 600 -10.65 -7.24 35.03
C SER A 600 -11.31 -7.15 33.64
N PRO A 601 -12.65 -7.00 33.54
CA PRO A 601 -13.32 -6.83 32.25
C PRO A 601 -12.75 -5.66 31.42
N ARG A 602 -12.32 -4.58 32.09
CA ARG A 602 -11.67 -3.43 31.45
C ARG A 602 -10.31 -3.80 30.84
N GLU A 603 -9.48 -4.55 31.56
CA GLU A 603 -8.17 -5.00 31.06
C GLU A 603 -8.31 -5.98 29.91
N TRP A 604 -9.26 -6.92 30.03
CA TRP A 604 -9.57 -7.83 28.94
C TRP A 604 -9.98 -7.06 27.68
N ARG A 605 -10.86 -6.07 27.84
CA ARG A 605 -11.30 -5.20 26.72
C ARG A 605 -10.14 -4.41 26.10
N MET A 606 -9.19 -3.93 26.90
CA MET A 606 -8.03 -3.21 26.37
C MET A 606 -7.15 -4.12 25.50
N VAL A 607 -6.86 -5.34 25.96
CA VAL A 607 -6.10 -6.32 25.16
C VAL A 607 -6.87 -6.75 23.92
N TRP A 608 -8.19 -6.92 24.05
CA TRP A 608 -9.06 -7.22 22.92
C TRP A 608 -9.05 -6.11 21.86
N LEU A 609 -9.18 -4.83 22.27
CA LEU A 609 -9.14 -3.67 21.37
C LEU A 609 -7.79 -3.58 20.65
N TRP A 610 -6.70 -3.81 21.37
CA TRP A 610 -5.37 -3.84 20.76
C TRP A 610 -5.24 -4.95 19.72
N ILE A 611 -5.73 -6.16 19.98
CA ILE A 611 -5.72 -7.25 19.00
C ILE A 611 -6.59 -6.92 17.79
N GLU A 612 -7.80 -6.38 18.00
CA GLU A 612 -8.68 -5.99 16.91
C GLU A 612 -8.19 -4.77 16.13
N ALA A 613 -7.32 -3.93 16.70
CA ALA A 613 -6.65 -2.85 15.99
C ALA A 613 -5.35 -3.32 15.29
N ALA A 614 -5.24 -4.61 14.95
CA ALA A 614 -4.07 -5.25 14.35
C ALA A 614 -2.78 -5.22 15.18
N ALA A 615 -2.93 -5.12 16.51
CA ALA A 615 -1.87 -5.25 17.51
C ALA A 615 -0.61 -4.38 17.25
N PRO A 616 -0.76 -3.05 17.08
CA PRO A 616 0.38 -2.16 16.83
C PRO A 616 1.33 -2.14 18.03
N TYR A 617 2.61 -1.88 17.77
CA TYR A 617 3.57 -1.60 18.83
C TYR A 617 3.47 -0.15 19.28
N ALA A 618 3.78 0.79 18.38
CA ALA A 618 3.60 2.22 18.62
C ALA A 618 2.21 2.66 18.16
N GLY A 619 1.43 3.29 19.04
CA GLY A 619 0.10 3.83 18.71
C GLY A 619 0.13 5.23 18.07
N SER A 620 1.27 5.68 17.55
CA SER A 620 1.45 6.97 16.88
C SER A 620 2.50 6.87 15.78
N TYR A 621 2.26 7.56 14.67
CA TYR A 621 3.20 7.68 13.56
C TYR A 621 4.39 8.59 13.87
N ALA A 622 4.31 9.42 14.91
CA ALA A 622 5.43 10.19 15.42
C ALA A 622 6.62 9.27 15.83
N ALA A 623 6.32 8.02 16.20
CA ALA A 623 7.30 7.01 16.58
C ALA A 623 8.10 6.43 15.42
N VAL A 624 7.64 6.55 14.17
CA VAL A 624 8.29 5.92 13.02
C VAL A 624 9.67 6.54 12.82
N ARG A 625 10.67 5.70 12.62
CA ARG A 625 12.07 6.10 12.56
C ARG A 625 12.50 6.41 11.14
N ASN A 626 13.26 7.48 10.97
CA ASN A 626 13.86 7.81 9.69
C ASN A 626 14.99 6.83 9.31
N THR A 627 15.57 6.96 8.11
CA THR A 627 16.61 6.03 7.63
C THR A 627 17.84 6.01 8.56
N GLU A 628 18.24 7.18 9.08
CA GLU A 628 19.40 7.32 9.97
C GLU A 628 19.17 6.63 11.31
N GLU A 629 18.00 6.84 11.90
CA GLU A 629 17.57 6.20 13.14
C GLU A 629 17.43 4.68 12.98
N GLN A 630 16.79 4.20 11.90
CA GLN A 630 16.70 2.76 11.63
C GLN A 630 18.08 2.10 11.54
N ARG A 631 19.06 2.76 10.89
CA ARG A 631 20.47 2.31 10.86
C ARG A 631 21.10 2.35 12.24
N TYR A 632 20.87 3.41 13.02
CA TYR A 632 21.40 3.57 14.37
C TYR A 632 20.95 2.44 15.30
N TYR A 633 19.64 2.25 15.45
CA TYR A 633 19.07 1.23 16.32
C TYR A 633 19.32 -0.18 15.78
N GLY A 634 19.30 -0.36 14.45
CA GLY A 634 19.68 -1.60 13.80
C GLY A 634 21.14 -1.99 14.04
N HIS A 635 22.07 -1.03 13.99
CA HIS A 635 23.47 -1.25 14.34
C HIS A 635 23.60 -1.59 15.83
N ALA A 636 23.03 -0.78 16.72
CA ALA A 636 23.08 -1.01 18.16
C ALA A 636 22.58 -2.41 18.51
N GLY A 637 21.50 -2.86 17.87
CA GLY A 637 20.89 -4.17 18.05
C GLY A 637 21.68 -5.37 17.56
N ASN A 638 22.44 -5.19 16.48
CA ASN A 638 23.17 -6.29 15.84
C ASN A 638 24.66 -6.31 16.20
N LYS A 639 25.18 -5.24 16.81
CA LYS A 639 26.58 -5.07 17.21
C LYS A 639 27.13 -6.28 17.98
N ILE A 640 26.34 -6.81 18.92
CA ILE A 640 26.71 -7.99 19.72
C ILE A 640 27.07 -9.21 18.87
N PHE A 641 26.33 -9.47 17.79
CA PHE A 641 26.56 -10.63 16.92
C PHE A 641 27.85 -10.49 16.11
N GLY A 642 28.29 -9.26 15.83
CA GLY A 642 29.59 -8.98 15.20
C GLY A 642 30.74 -9.08 16.20
N GLU A 643 30.66 -8.36 17.31
CA GLU A 643 31.75 -8.23 18.29
C GLU A 643 32.04 -9.52 19.06
N CYS A 644 31.00 -10.31 19.32
CA CYS A 644 31.11 -11.59 20.01
C CYS A 644 31.03 -12.78 19.04
N ARG A 645 31.26 -12.55 17.74
CA ARG A 645 31.18 -13.59 16.70
C ARG A 645 32.06 -14.79 17.02
N ASP A 646 33.26 -14.54 17.50
CA ASP A 646 34.24 -15.55 17.90
C ASP A 646 33.77 -16.34 19.13
N VAL A 647 33.16 -15.68 20.11
CA VAL A 647 32.57 -16.32 21.30
C VAL A 647 31.46 -17.27 20.90
N PHE A 648 30.50 -16.80 20.09
CA PHE A 648 29.40 -17.64 19.63
C PHE A 648 29.90 -18.83 18.82
N LYS A 649 30.93 -18.64 17.99
CA LYS A 649 31.59 -19.73 17.25
C LYS A 649 32.20 -20.80 18.15
N ARG A 650 32.93 -20.40 19.19
CA ARG A 650 33.60 -21.35 20.11
C ARG A 650 32.63 -22.02 21.08
N ARG A 651 31.69 -21.27 21.64
CA ARG A 651 30.92 -21.66 22.82
C ARG A 651 29.50 -22.14 22.52
N CYS A 652 28.90 -21.65 21.43
CA CYS A 652 27.48 -21.86 21.14
C CYS A 652 27.22 -22.73 19.90
N VAL A 653 28.15 -22.81 18.95
CA VAL A 653 27.94 -23.53 17.67
C VAL A 653 27.61 -24.99 17.86
N GLU A 654 28.21 -25.68 18.81
CA GLU A 654 28.00 -27.12 19.00
C GLU A 654 26.51 -27.46 19.19
N CYS A 655 25.80 -26.66 20.00
CA CYS A 655 24.37 -26.84 20.29
C CYS A 655 23.45 -26.14 19.27
N HIS A 656 23.95 -25.09 18.60
CA HIS A 656 23.19 -24.28 17.64
C HIS A 656 23.64 -24.52 16.19
N LYS A 657 24.27 -25.66 15.90
CA LYS A 657 24.73 -26.02 14.57
C LYS A 657 23.50 -26.27 13.69
N ASN A 658 23.47 -25.58 12.57
CA ASN A 658 22.48 -25.80 11.53
C ASN A 658 23.04 -26.67 10.42
N THR A 659 22.16 -27.36 9.70
CA THR A 659 22.55 -28.02 8.44
C THR A 659 23.13 -26.98 7.49
N GLU A 660 24.01 -27.39 6.57
CA GLU A 660 24.60 -26.50 5.56
C GLU A 660 23.51 -25.76 4.76
N GLU A 661 22.39 -26.43 4.53
CA GLU A 661 21.21 -25.88 3.84
C GLU A 661 20.45 -24.80 4.63
N GLN A 662 20.54 -24.84 5.97
CA GLN A 662 19.89 -23.92 6.92
C GLN A 662 20.85 -22.86 7.50
N ASN A 663 22.17 -23.03 7.33
CA ASN A 663 23.23 -22.17 7.87
C ASN A 663 24.01 -21.42 6.79
N ILE A 664 23.34 -20.76 5.86
CA ILE A 664 24.01 -20.15 4.71
C ILE A 664 24.99 -19.01 5.10
N SER A 665 24.88 -18.46 6.32
CA SER A 665 25.82 -17.46 6.86
C SER A 665 27.01 -18.03 7.66
N GLY A 666 27.01 -19.34 7.93
CA GLY A 666 28.00 -20.01 8.77
C GLY A 666 28.07 -19.48 10.21
N PHE A 667 27.00 -18.83 10.70
CA PHE A 667 26.95 -18.17 11.99
C PHE A 667 25.83 -18.76 12.86
N PRO A 668 26.13 -19.24 14.10
CA PRO A 668 25.08 -19.68 15.02
C PRO A 668 24.14 -18.49 15.29
N LEU A 669 22.85 -18.77 15.48
CA LEU A 669 21.83 -17.75 15.80
C LEU A 669 21.42 -16.83 14.62
N ASN A 670 21.92 -17.02 13.38
CA ASN A 670 21.45 -16.28 12.19
C ASN A 670 20.60 -17.16 11.26
N TRP A 671 19.29 -16.91 11.25
CA TRP A 671 18.26 -17.78 10.63
C TRP A 671 17.60 -17.19 9.38
N GLY A 672 18.11 -16.09 8.83
CA GLY A 672 17.46 -15.35 7.73
C GLY A 672 17.21 -16.16 6.45
N LEU A 673 18.00 -17.20 6.19
CA LEU A 673 17.97 -18.01 4.96
C LEU A 673 16.99 -19.20 4.98
N ARG A 674 16.39 -19.47 6.13
CA ARG A 674 15.39 -20.54 6.31
C ARG A 674 14.06 -20.20 5.62
N ARG A 675 13.73 -18.92 5.50
CA ARG A 675 12.39 -18.44 5.15
C ARG A 675 11.95 -18.81 3.73
N ASP A 676 12.81 -18.68 2.73
CA ASP A 676 12.42 -18.92 1.32
C ASP A 676 12.32 -20.41 0.96
N LYS A 677 13.18 -21.25 1.55
CA LYS A 677 13.11 -22.71 1.38
C LYS A 677 11.91 -23.30 2.13
N GLU A 678 11.58 -22.76 3.31
CA GLU A 678 10.51 -23.31 4.15
C GLU A 678 9.12 -22.77 3.85
N LYS A 679 8.99 -21.64 3.16
CA LYS A 679 7.71 -21.20 2.55
C LYS A 679 7.03 -22.35 1.79
N LYS A 680 7.81 -23.12 1.02
CA LYS A 680 7.32 -24.27 0.25
C LYS A 680 6.75 -25.40 1.12
N LYS A 681 7.18 -25.52 2.39
CA LYS A 681 6.71 -26.56 3.32
C LYS A 681 5.32 -26.30 3.87
N LEU A 682 4.76 -25.09 3.71
CA LEU A 682 3.44 -24.73 4.22
C LEU A 682 2.29 -25.36 3.42
N GLY A 683 2.54 -25.87 2.20
CA GLY A 683 1.51 -26.48 1.37
C GLY A 683 0.40 -25.53 0.89
N ARG A 684 0.58 -24.21 1.06
CA ARG A 684 -0.35 -23.16 0.61
C ARG A 684 0.39 -21.99 -0.03
N PRO A 685 -0.28 -21.18 -0.87
CA PRO A 685 0.25 -19.89 -1.31
C PRO A 685 0.57 -18.98 -0.10
N THR A 686 1.64 -18.19 -0.24
CA THR A 686 2.11 -17.24 0.79
C THR A 686 2.45 -15.92 0.13
N GLY A 687 2.25 -14.82 0.85
CA GLY A 687 2.67 -13.50 0.37
C GLY A 687 4.19 -13.36 0.34
N ASN A 688 4.71 -12.47 -0.51
CA ASN A 688 6.15 -12.16 -0.57
C ASN A 688 6.74 -11.84 0.81
N HIS A 689 6.02 -11.02 1.59
CA HIS A 689 6.46 -10.49 2.88
C HIS A 689 5.64 -11.02 4.06
N GLU A 690 4.97 -12.16 3.90
CA GLU A 690 4.18 -12.77 4.97
C GLU A 690 5.08 -13.21 6.13
N ARG A 691 4.69 -12.88 7.38
CA ARG A 691 5.35 -13.37 8.60
C ARG A 691 4.99 -14.84 8.82
N ILE A 692 5.94 -15.71 8.51
CA ILE A 692 5.81 -17.15 8.73
C ILE A 692 6.54 -17.53 10.02
N VAL A 693 5.82 -18.19 10.92
CA VAL A 693 6.34 -18.62 12.22
C VAL A 693 6.09 -20.13 12.37
N LEU A 694 7.07 -20.99 12.12
CA LEU A 694 6.84 -22.45 12.12
C LEU A 694 6.90 -23.05 13.54
N PRO A 695 6.11 -24.09 13.86
CA PRO A 695 6.01 -24.68 15.22
C PRO A 695 7.35 -24.93 15.94
N ASN A 696 8.34 -25.42 15.21
CA ASN A 696 9.69 -25.73 15.71
C ASN A 696 10.75 -24.79 15.17
N ASP A 697 10.44 -23.49 15.04
CA ASP A 697 11.36 -22.51 14.47
C ASP A 697 12.31 -21.90 15.51
N PRO A 698 13.62 -22.23 15.49
CA PRO A 698 14.68 -21.45 16.11
C PRO A 698 14.55 -19.93 16.04
N ALA A 699 14.07 -19.33 14.95
CA ALA A 699 13.86 -17.89 14.84
C ALA A 699 12.88 -17.35 15.92
N ARG A 700 11.97 -18.18 16.45
CA ARG A 700 11.11 -17.86 17.62
C ARG A 700 11.89 -17.57 18.89
N PHE A 701 13.13 -18.01 18.97
CA PHE A 701 13.96 -17.98 20.17
C PHE A 701 15.17 -17.05 20.02
N TYR A 702 15.60 -16.76 18.78
CA TYR A 702 16.89 -16.15 18.51
C TYR A 702 16.82 -14.78 17.79
N ASP A 703 15.63 -14.19 17.63
CA ASP A 703 15.55 -12.77 17.25
C ASP A 703 16.26 -11.92 18.31
N SER A 704 17.00 -10.89 17.87
CA SER A 704 17.74 -10.01 18.78
C SER A 704 16.81 -9.34 19.81
N GLY A 705 15.55 -9.09 19.42
CA GLY A 705 14.47 -8.60 20.27
C GLY A 705 14.04 -9.57 21.38
N VAL A 706 14.32 -10.87 21.23
CA VAL A 706 14.09 -11.89 22.27
C VAL A 706 15.36 -12.13 23.09
N LEU A 707 16.52 -11.93 22.48
CA LEU A 707 17.81 -12.32 23.04
C LEU A 707 18.47 -11.27 23.95
N VAL A 708 18.23 -9.99 23.67
CA VAL A 708 18.91 -8.86 24.32
C VAL A 708 17.92 -8.07 25.16
N ASP A 709 18.34 -7.65 26.35
CA ASP A 709 17.63 -6.73 27.25
C ASP A 709 18.57 -5.54 27.54
N TYR A 710 18.29 -4.38 26.93
CA TYR A 710 19.06 -3.15 27.17
C TYR A 710 18.59 -2.38 28.39
N THR A 711 17.44 -2.71 28.96
CA THR A 711 17.03 -2.15 30.25
C THR A 711 17.90 -2.72 31.35
N ARG A 712 18.18 -4.03 31.30
CA ARG A 712 19.01 -4.77 32.26
C ARG A 712 19.93 -5.74 31.50
N PRO A 713 21.15 -5.32 31.11
CA PRO A 713 22.07 -6.13 30.31
C PRO A 713 22.25 -7.58 30.81
N THR A 714 22.43 -7.77 32.11
CA THR A 714 22.61 -9.09 32.75
C THR A 714 21.38 -9.99 32.66
N CYS A 715 20.19 -9.44 32.38
CA CYS A 715 18.96 -10.20 32.16
C CYS A 715 18.81 -10.73 30.72
N SER A 716 19.74 -10.38 29.83
CA SER A 716 19.73 -10.85 28.44
C SER A 716 19.77 -12.38 28.36
N SER A 717 18.98 -12.93 27.44
CA SER A 717 18.94 -14.39 27.20
C SER A 717 20.33 -14.93 26.82
N LEU A 718 21.12 -14.14 26.09
CA LEU A 718 22.49 -14.48 25.69
C LEU A 718 23.46 -14.68 26.87
N LEU A 719 23.13 -14.16 28.05
CA LEU A 719 23.92 -14.32 29.27
C LEU A 719 23.29 -15.37 30.20
N LEU A 720 21.99 -15.24 30.48
CA LEU A 720 21.31 -16.10 31.44
C LEU A 720 21.16 -17.55 30.96
N ALA A 721 20.90 -17.79 29.67
CA ALA A 721 20.70 -19.14 29.14
C ALA A 721 21.96 -20.04 29.24
N PRO A 722 23.16 -19.56 28.84
CA PRO A 722 24.40 -20.32 28.93
C PRO A 722 25.04 -20.37 30.33
N LEU A 723 24.66 -19.47 31.25
CA LEU A 723 25.18 -19.42 32.61
C LEU A 723 24.64 -20.56 33.50
N ALA A 724 25.52 -21.15 34.31
CA ALA A 724 25.17 -22.20 35.27
C ALA A 724 24.11 -21.73 36.27
N LYS A 725 23.22 -22.65 36.68
CA LYS A 725 22.15 -22.34 37.65
C LYS A 725 22.70 -21.91 39.01
N SER A 726 23.80 -22.53 39.44
CA SER A 726 24.51 -22.18 40.67
C SER A 726 25.06 -20.75 40.68
N ALA A 727 25.31 -20.17 39.50
CA ALA A 727 25.76 -18.79 39.32
C ALA A 727 24.59 -17.82 38.99
N GLY A 728 23.33 -18.23 39.20
CA GLY A 728 22.15 -17.41 38.93
C GLY A 728 21.70 -17.40 37.47
N GLY A 729 22.29 -18.24 36.62
CA GLY A 729 21.79 -18.49 35.27
C GLY A 729 20.51 -19.32 35.26
N VAL A 730 19.89 -19.44 34.09
CA VAL A 730 18.70 -20.29 33.89
C VAL A 730 19.05 -21.68 33.35
N GLY A 731 20.31 -21.92 32.96
CA GLY A 731 20.84 -23.23 32.55
C GLY A 731 20.01 -23.91 31.46
N ARG A 732 19.77 -23.21 30.34
CA ARG A 732 18.90 -23.67 29.25
C ARG A 732 19.66 -24.27 28.06
N CYS A 733 20.96 -24.05 28.00
CA CYS A 733 21.83 -24.77 27.07
C CYS A 733 21.89 -26.25 27.46
N SER A 734 22.22 -27.13 26.51
CA SER A 734 22.33 -28.58 26.78
C SER A 734 23.48 -28.93 27.73
N ARG A 735 24.35 -27.97 28.02
CA ARG A 735 25.43 -28.03 29.01
C ARG A 735 25.64 -26.65 29.62
N GLU A 736 26.31 -26.59 30.76
CA GLU A 736 26.83 -25.35 31.31
C GLU A 736 27.88 -24.79 30.35
N VAL A 737 27.61 -23.62 29.78
CA VAL A 737 28.53 -22.95 28.84
C VAL A 737 29.42 -21.99 29.60
N PHE A 738 28.88 -21.24 30.57
CA PHE A 738 29.62 -20.41 31.51
C PHE A 738 29.40 -20.92 32.93
N LYS A 739 30.50 -21.20 33.64
CA LYS A 739 30.44 -21.70 35.03
C LYS A 739 29.96 -20.61 35.98
N ASP A 740 30.41 -19.38 35.77
CA ASP A 740 30.11 -18.21 36.58
C ASP A 740 30.23 -16.94 35.72
N THR A 741 29.98 -15.79 36.34
CA THR A 741 30.06 -14.48 35.68
C THR A 741 31.49 -13.98 35.48
N ASP A 742 32.50 -14.71 35.97
CA ASP A 742 33.90 -14.35 35.81
C ASP A 742 34.53 -14.87 34.51
N ASP A 743 33.85 -15.78 33.80
CA ASP A 743 34.26 -16.28 32.48
C ASP A 743 34.53 -15.11 31.50
N PRO A 744 35.71 -15.08 30.85
CA PRO A 744 36.08 -13.97 29.96
C PRO A 744 35.15 -13.82 28.76
N ASP A 745 34.59 -14.93 28.24
CA ASP A 745 33.63 -14.89 27.14
C ASP A 745 32.26 -14.36 27.62
N TYR A 746 31.85 -14.64 28.87
CA TYR A 746 30.66 -14.03 29.48
C TYR A 746 30.83 -12.51 29.61
N LYS A 747 31.97 -12.06 30.18
CA LYS A 747 32.29 -10.64 30.35
C LYS A 747 32.33 -9.91 29.01
N LYS A 748 32.86 -10.54 27.97
CA LYS A 748 32.88 -9.98 26.60
C LYS A 748 31.47 -9.77 26.03
N ILE A 749 30.57 -10.75 26.19
CA ILE A 749 29.16 -10.61 25.77
C ILE A 749 28.50 -9.48 26.55
N LEU A 750 28.64 -9.46 27.88
CA LEU A 750 28.05 -8.43 28.73
C LEU A 750 28.54 -7.03 28.34
N ALA A 751 29.85 -6.83 28.17
CA ALA A 751 30.43 -5.55 27.78
C ALA A 751 29.89 -5.06 26.42
N SER A 752 29.67 -5.96 25.47
CA SER A 752 29.09 -5.61 24.17
C SER A 752 27.61 -5.23 24.28
N ILE A 753 26.83 -5.92 25.13
CA ILE A 753 25.42 -5.55 25.43
C ILE A 753 25.36 -4.19 26.15
N GLU A 754 26.22 -3.95 27.14
CA GLU A 754 26.32 -2.67 27.84
C GLU A 754 26.73 -1.53 26.89
N SER A 755 27.63 -1.80 25.94
CA SER A 755 27.96 -0.85 24.89
C SER A 755 26.75 -0.57 23.98
N GLY A 756 25.96 -1.58 23.63
CA GLY A 756 24.69 -1.40 22.93
C GLY A 756 23.72 -0.54 23.75
N LYS A 757 23.58 -0.82 25.05
CA LYS A 757 22.76 -0.02 25.98
C LYS A 757 23.17 1.44 25.97
N LYS A 758 24.47 1.77 26.00
CA LYS A 758 24.95 3.16 25.95
C LYS A 758 24.47 3.88 24.68
N LEU A 759 24.37 3.19 23.54
CA LEU A 759 23.78 3.75 22.33
C LEU A 759 22.27 3.98 22.50
N TYR A 760 21.53 3.01 23.06
CA TYR A 760 20.11 3.19 23.36
C TYR A 760 19.83 4.34 24.33
N ASP A 761 20.63 4.48 25.39
CA ASP A 761 20.45 5.53 26.39
C ASP A 761 20.82 6.91 25.82
N ALA A 762 21.72 6.98 24.82
CA ALA A 762 22.09 8.23 24.15
C ALA A 762 21.00 8.77 23.21
N ARG A 763 20.08 7.91 22.74
CA ARG A 763 18.91 8.28 21.95
C ARG A 763 17.70 7.51 22.49
N PRO A 764 16.95 8.10 23.44
CA PRO A 764 15.82 7.42 24.06
C PRO A 764 14.83 6.89 23.01
N PRO A 765 14.48 5.60 23.01
CA PRO A 765 13.53 5.03 22.05
C PRO A 765 12.08 5.35 22.40
N TRP A 766 11.13 5.04 21.50
CA TRP A 766 9.69 5.20 21.75
C TRP A 766 9.31 4.59 23.11
N GLY A 767 8.54 5.33 23.91
CA GLY A 767 8.11 4.94 25.26
C GLY A 767 9.13 5.17 26.37
N ALA A 768 10.37 5.55 26.06
CA ALA A 768 11.35 5.95 27.07
C ALA A 768 11.22 7.46 27.42
N PRO A 769 11.49 7.86 28.69
CA PRO A 769 11.58 9.27 29.05
C PRO A 769 12.58 10.03 28.18
N GLY A 770 12.18 11.22 27.72
CA GLY A 770 13.04 12.06 26.87
C GLY A 770 13.04 11.70 25.37
N TRP A 771 12.23 10.72 24.94
CA TRP A 771 12.01 10.47 23.52
C TRP A 771 11.46 11.71 22.81
N ARG A 772 11.90 11.94 21.56
CA ARG A 772 11.43 13.01 20.69
C ARG A 772 11.15 12.47 19.28
N PRO A 773 10.17 13.04 18.55
CA PRO A 773 9.91 12.65 17.17
C PRO A 773 11.08 13.06 16.25
N ASN A 774 11.24 12.36 15.13
CA ASN A 774 12.22 12.76 14.14
C ASN A 774 11.85 14.12 13.50
N PRO A 775 12.83 14.89 12.99
CA PRO A 775 12.58 16.22 12.41
C PRO A 775 11.63 16.21 11.21
N GLN A 776 11.61 15.12 10.43
CA GLN A 776 10.77 15.00 9.24
C GLN A 776 9.27 14.88 9.59
N TYR A 777 8.92 14.21 10.70
CA TYR A 777 7.55 14.21 11.23
C TYR A 777 7.09 15.63 11.58
N VAL A 778 7.94 16.38 12.30
CA VAL A 778 7.65 17.78 12.66
C VAL A 778 7.52 18.65 11.40
N ARG A 779 8.39 18.45 10.41
CA ARG A 779 8.33 19.14 9.10
C ARG A 779 6.99 18.93 8.41
N GLU A 780 6.54 17.67 8.29
CA GLU A 780 5.26 17.39 7.64
C GLU A 780 4.07 17.91 8.46
N MET A 781 4.10 17.79 9.79
CA MET A 781 3.05 18.36 10.65
C MET A 781 2.93 19.89 10.50
N LYS A 782 4.06 20.60 10.34
CA LYS A 782 4.05 22.03 10.00
C LYS A 782 3.49 22.29 8.61
N ARG A 783 3.97 21.55 7.60
CA ARG A 783 3.50 21.66 6.20
C ARG A 783 2.00 21.43 6.08
N PHE A 784 1.45 20.53 6.91
CA PHE A 784 0.04 20.19 6.91
C PHE A 784 -0.84 21.12 7.74
N GLY A 785 -0.23 22.07 8.47
CA GLY A 785 -0.92 23.04 9.32
C GLY A 785 -1.36 22.49 10.68
N ILE A 786 -0.78 21.37 11.12
CA ILE A 786 -1.10 20.72 12.40
C ILE A 786 -0.27 21.30 13.54
N LEU A 787 1.01 21.60 13.26
CA LEU A 787 1.88 22.34 14.17
C LEU A 787 2.10 23.76 13.65
N PRO A 788 2.29 24.76 14.55
CA PRO A 788 2.70 26.11 14.15
C PRO A 788 3.98 26.11 13.33
N SER A 789 4.10 27.04 12.36
CA SER A 789 5.29 27.14 11.50
C SER A 789 6.59 27.38 12.28
N ASP A 790 6.49 28.03 13.44
CA ASP A 790 7.58 28.36 14.36
C ASP A 790 7.85 27.29 15.44
N PHE A 791 7.09 26.19 15.49
CA PHE A 791 7.28 25.10 16.47
C PHE A 791 8.74 24.62 16.51
N ASP A 792 9.37 24.67 17.67
CA ASP A 792 10.77 24.30 17.87
C ASP A 792 10.83 22.95 18.60
N PRO A 793 11.19 21.85 17.93
CA PRO A 793 11.20 20.53 18.55
C PRO A 793 12.20 20.40 19.70
N GLU A 794 13.13 21.35 19.87
CA GLU A 794 14.05 21.40 21.01
C GLU A 794 13.43 22.05 22.25
N LYS A 795 12.53 23.02 22.06
CA LYS A 795 11.94 23.84 23.15
C LYS A 795 10.50 23.47 23.49
N ASP A 796 9.73 23.06 22.48
CA ASP A 796 8.30 22.83 22.61
C ASP A 796 7.99 21.38 22.96
N THR A 797 6.88 21.17 23.65
CA THR A 797 6.39 19.83 23.99
C THR A 797 5.37 19.37 22.96
N LEU A 798 5.53 18.15 22.45
CA LEU A 798 4.62 17.52 21.51
C LEU A 798 3.93 16.31 22.16
N ASP A 799 2.61 16.29 22.18
CA ASP A 799 1.85 15.06 22.43
C ASP A 799 1.67 14.33 21.10
N PRO A 800 2.33 13.17 20.89
CA PRO A 800 2.30 12.46 19.61
C PRO A 800 0.91 11.93 19.28
N PHE A 801 0.14 11.52 20.28
CA PHE A 801 -1.20 11.00 20.08
C PHE A 801 -2.16 12.13 19.72
N ALA A 802 -2.12 13.26 20.41
CA ALA A 802 -2.96 14.41 20.10
C ALA A 802 -2.63 15.01 18.73
N THR A 803 -1.34 15.05 18.37
CA THR A 803 -0.88 15.56 17.07
C THR A 803 -1.39 14.70 15.92
N ASP A 804 -1.26 13.38 16.00
CA ASP A 804 -1.81 12.47 14.98
C ASP A 804 -3.34 12.55 14.89
N GLN A 805 -4.03 12.70 16.04
CA GLN A 805 -5.47 12.92 16.07
C GLN A 805 -5.88 14.20 15.34
N ALA A 806 -5.16 15.31 15.54
CA ALA A 806 -5.40 16.54 14.83
C ALA A 806 -5.12 16.39 13.31
N TYR A 807 -4.05 15.67 12.95
CA TYR A 807 -3.75 15.34 11.56
C TYR A 807 -4.90 14.58 10.90
N TRP A 808 -5.39 13.48 11.48
CA TRP A 808 -6.49 12.70 10.89
C TRP A 808 -7.79 13.49 10.78
N ARG A 809 -8.11 14.34 11.77
CA ARG A 809 -9.28 15.23 11.72
C ARG A 809 -9.19 16.24 10.58
N SER A 810 -7.99 16.70 10.24
CA SER A 810 -7.77 17.63 9.13
C SER A 810 -8.08 17.05 7.75
N LEU A 811 -8.24 15.73 7.65
CA LEU A 811 -8.54 15.01 6.41
C LEU A 811 -10.02 14.70 6.24
N TRP A 812 -10.85 14.94 7.26
CA TRP A 812 -12.28 14.67 7.19
C TRP A 812 -12.97 15.71 6.30
N PRO A 813 -14.07 15.34 5.62
CA PRO A 813 -14.89 16.30 4.89
C PRO A 813 -15.28 17.47 5.79
N VAL A 814 -15.24 18.69 5.25
CA VAL A 814 -15.73 19.88 5.95
C VAL A 814 -17.21 19.68 6.26
N GLN A 815 -17.57 19.81 7.54
CA GLN A 815 -18.93 19.58 8.03
C GLN A 815 -19.87 20.76 7.71
#